data_AF-A0A7X7J8I8-F1
#
_entry.id   AF-A0A7X7J8I8-F1
#
_cell.length_a   1.000
_cell.length_b   1.000
_cell.length_c   1.000
_cell.angle_alpha   90.00
_cell.angle_beta   90.00
_cell.angle_gamma   90.00
#
_symmetry.space_group_name_H-M   'P 1'
#
loop_
_entity.id
_entity.type
_entity.pdbx_description
1 polymer ?
#
loop_
_entity_poly.entity_id
_entity_poly.type
_entity_poly.pdbx_seq_one_letter_code
_entity_poly.pdbx_strand_id
1 'polypeptide(L)'
;MKTIEIFRRDRTGMAFVCLLPALLLAAAGTPNAMGADAAPALSPETKARIAELKKKGAACYPQWSTWTPQLKARFADLKPEAELEKMRLDFLQSAREILKLDPSDWDTRNNLGTAYLCENKPDPAIEQFQYVLKAEKTTGLHKANALLGMASAMFLKKDQAAMVKYLRETAQIRLEKEVWRGPRRYEETTPADHAKGVLFFLDGLNMDDLKLPRHSGAKVFPAAQNAEYTEEFVSLETVTLELGGGMKEDDARAALLRLKLNLFGIEVKVADASQRQPGFVVKINSEKTPAAPDRPQGYALAVTRDGAVINGRDKLGATWGVVSLIQLIDREKKAIRVCRIEDWPDVLNRCERGTAEHALFSKMDTILSGGFNEYRSPITRAAAIAATRQLGAFGIKHFIDVKNVIEPQIFPLTSERTRAFHREVFSELAENGCNVFWNYDDNRFPMHPQDVKISGTAAKQDAKYLGRLFAELKKSHPDFEMIYCPPYYWGPFYSQGLNSRPEQTRDEYLAEIGRHMNQPGLYIFWTGHRVVSYKLRSEDMDWITGLIRQKPAYWQNRPGLHNAYNYIAEEMTGFRDWYYDGFYGDISLYYLNTDVRAGASILSTGADCLWNVKGYDPKRSIRQAMAMLYGEKMFDILHPASLELAKLDKYRYGAITPEALAEIPELERIAKFAEERWNRAKAYNPEALEKMPGYFAAGVGFAMKIADAAKAKPDFTRIYAKKIAESRARAEKEIGLNESAGDIFISPAVCIGSTIMRGAQTEALSRVRFPFAGEAGTAYDIHVCGEQEPEFYGDPAPINIRISLNGTSVYEGSCNLEFRAVKTAKFAMPGNLVKAENTVKIEMLTDGINQHAGPFVALYAIVLKKAQ
;
A
#
# COMPACT_ATOMS: atom_id res chain seq x y z
N MET A 1 -19.05 0.78 24.19
CA MET A 1 -18.80 2.12 24.78
C MET A 1 -17.32 2.29 25.14
N LYS A 2 -16.55 2.96 24.29
CA LYS A 2 -15.72 4.13 24.64
C LYS A 2 -15.19 4.74 23.33
N THR A 3 -15.46 6.03 23.23
CA THR A 3 -15.50 6.90 22.06
C THR A 3 -14.10 7.27 21.59
N ILE A 4 -13.88 7.32 20.27
CA ILE A 4 -12.69 7.93 19.65
C ILE A 4 -13.15 9.23 19.00
N GLU A 5 -12.87 10.35 19.66
CA GLU A 5 -12.87 11.69 19.05
C GLU A 5 -11.47 11.98 18.50
N ILE A 6 -11.40 12.39 17.23
CA ILE A 6 -10.23 13.04 16.63
C ILE A 6 -10.78 14.19 15.79
N PHE A 7 -10.44 15.44 16.13
CA PHE A 7 -10.00 16.46 15.17
C PHE A 7 -9.47 17.74 15.86
N ARG A 8 -8.32 18.20 15.34
CA ARG A 8 -7.70 19.56 15.37
C ARG A 8 -7.19 20.14 16.70
N ARG A 9 -5.88 20.46 16.76
CA ARG A 9 -5.40 21.86 16.69
C ARG A 9 -3.87 22.04 16.69
N ASP A 10 -3.52 23.22 16.21
CA ASP A 10 -2.25 23.88 15.91
C ASP A 10 -1.08 23.76 16.90
N ARG A 11 0.11 23.97 16.31
CA ARG A 11 1.37 24.34 16.97
C ARG A 11 1.31 25.77 17.50
N THR A 12 1.67 25.99 18.76
CA THR A 12 2.39 27.18 19.27
C THR A 12 2.81 26.97 20.72
N GLY A 13 4.05 27.35 21.09
CA GLY A 13 4.35 27.88 22.45
C GLY A 13 5.07 26.97 23.46
N MET A 14 6.39 26.98 23.40
CA MET A 14 7.37 27.15 24.51
C MET A 14 6.95 27.02 26.01
N ALA A 15 7.75 26.20 26.72
CA ALA A 15 8.52 26.49 27.96
C ALA A 15 7.92 26.46 29.41
N PHE A 16 8.68 25.73 30.26
CA PHE A 16 9.05 25.96 31.68
C PHE A 16 8.29 25.29 32.87
N VAL A 17 9.02 24.36 33.53
CA VAL A 17 9.36 24.21 34.98
C VAL A 17 8.43 23.48 35.98
N CYS A 18 9.01 22.36 36.47
CA CYS A 18 9.11 21.77 37.83
C CYS A 18 7.97 21.90 38.87
N LEU A 19 7.56 20.76 39.46
CA LEU A 19 7.83 20.36 40.87
C LEU A 19 6.97 19.14 41.30
N LEU A 20 7.64 18.11 41.85
CA LEU A 20 7.10 17.18 42.88
C LEU A 20 7.17 17.90 44.26
N PRO A 21 6.49 17.49 45.37
CA PRO A 21 6.29 16.08 45.79
C PRO A 21 5.07 15.69 46.69
N ALA A 22 4.91 14.36 46.86
CA ALA A 22 4.56 13.60 48.09
C ALA A 22 3.09 13.39 48.59
N LEU A 23 2.92 12.14 49.11
CA LEU A 23 2.08 11.64 50.23
C LEU A 23 0.61 11.23 50.00
N LEU A 24 0.35 9.90 50.00
CA LEU A 24 -0.43 9.13 51.01
C LEU A 24 -0.98 7.82 50.40
N LEU A 25 -0.48 6.66 50.85
CA LEU A 25 -1.25 5.69 51.66
C LEU A 25 -0.42 4.44 51.95
N ALA A 26 -0.40 4.08 53.23
CA ALA A 26 0.31 2.96 53.81
C ALA A 26 -0.62 1.78 54.10
N ALA A 27 0.02 0.61 54.23
CA ALA A 27 -0.30 -0.53 55.10
C ALA A 27 -1.41 -1.53 54.73
N ALA A 28 -0.99 -2.75 54.39
CA ALA A 28 -1.40 -3.99 55.08
C ALA A 28 -0.36 -5.09 54.76
N GLY A 29 0.20 -5.73 55.78
CA GLY A 29 1.35 -6.65 55.66
C GLY A 29 0.99 -8.14 55.61
N THR A 30 2.02 -8.96 55.44
CA THR A 30 2.22 -10.34 55.99
C THR A 30 3.65 -10.82 55.60
N PRO A 31 4.23 -11.82 56.30
CA PRO A 31 5.60 -11.75 56.80
C PRO A 31 6.63 -12.59 56.03
N ASN A 32 7.89 -12.23 56.26
CA ASN A 32 9.16 -12.94 56.04
C ASN A 32 9.08 -14.39 55.51
N ALA A 33 9.61 -14.58 54.31
CA ALA A 33 10.42 -15.75 53.97
C ALA A 33 11.84 -15.25 53.64
N MET A 34 12.77 -15.52 54.56
CA MET A 34 14.21 -15.32 54.36
C MET A 34 14.75 -16.36 53.37
N GLY A 35 15.64 -15.93 52.47
CA GLY A 35 16.46 -16.81 51.64
C GLY A 35 16.51 -16.45 50.16
N ALA A 36 16.96 -15.25 49.83
CA ALA A 36 17.48 -14.95 48.50
C ALA A 36 18.46 -13.78 48.62
N ASP A 37 19.70 -13.97 48.21
CA ASP A 37 20.67 -12.88 48.07
C ASP A 37 20.05 -11.79 47.16
N ALA A 38 19.53 -10.75 47.79
CA ALA A 38 19.13 -9.54 47.11
C ALA A 38 20.42 -8.79 46.79
N ALA A 39 20.68 -8.54 45.50
CA ALA A 39 21.70 -7.59 45.10
C ALA A 39 21.55 -6.31 45.96
N PRO A 40 22.63 -5.79 46.56
CA PRO A 40 22.53 -4.66 47.47
C PRO A 40 21.82 -3.49 46.77
N ALA A 41 20.82 -2.92 47.44
CA ALA A 41 20.10 -1.79 46.90
C ALA A 41 21.09 -0.64 46.66
N LEU A 42 21.23 -0.20 45.41
CA LEU A 42 22.14 0.88 45.03
C LEU A 42 21.85 2.15 45.85
N SER A 43 22.91 2.80 46.34
CA SER A 43 22.77 4.04 47.09
C SER A 43 22.18 5.16 46.19
N PRO A 44 21.53 6.18 46.76
CA PRO A 44 21.06 7.33 46.01
C PRO A 44 22.17 8.01 45.17
N GLU A 45 23.39 8.07 45.69
CA GLU A 45 24.55 8.64 45.00
C GLU A 45 24.97 7.79 43.79
N THR A 46 25.01 6.46 43.94
CA THR A 46 25.29 5.54 42.82
C THR A 46 24.23 5.65 41.73
N LYS A 47 22.95 5.74 42.10
CA LYS A 47 21.85 5.93 41.14
C LYS A 47 21.97 7.26 40.40
N ALA A 48 22.30 8.35 41.10
CA ALA A 48 22.52 9.66 40.50
C ALA A 48 23.71 9.63 39.53
N ARG A 49 24.82 8.98 39.90
CA ARG A 49 25.98 8.80 39.03
C ARG A 49 25.66 7.99 37.78
N ILE A 50 24.92 6.90 37.91
CA ILE A 50 24.46 6.10 36.75
C ILE A 50 23.60 6.96 35.81
N ALA A 51 22.68 7.77 36.35
CA ALA A 51 21.85 8.66 35.53
C ALA A 51 22.68 9.71 34.77
N GLU A 52 23.70 10.28 35.41
CA GLU A 52 24.66 11.20 34.79
C GLU A 52 25.42 10.52 33.63
N LEU A 53 25.94 9.31 33.86
CA LEU A 53 26.66 8.53 32.85
C LEU A 53 25.76 8.15 31.67
N LYS A 54 24.50 7.77 31.93
CA LYS A 54 23.50 7.50 30.87
C LYS A 54 23.25 8.77 30.04
N LYS A 55 23.12 9.93 30.69
CA LYS A 55 22.98 11.22 30.00
C LYS A 55 24.21 11.56 29.16
N LYS A 56 25.42 11.30 29.66
CA LYS A 56 26.67 11.51 28.92
C LYS A 56 26.75 10.62 27.68
N GLY A 57 26.40 9.34 27.81
CA GLY A 57 26.40 8.37 26.70
C GLY A 57 25.27 8.58 25.68
N ALA A 58 24.19 9.28 26.02
CA ALA A 58 23.03 9.46 25.16
C ALA A 58 23.34 10.16 23.82
N ALA A 59 24.47 10.87 23.71
CA ALA A 59 24.95 11.46 22.46
C ALA A 59 25.32 10.41 21.39
N CYS A 60 25.59 9.16 21.78
CA CYS A 60 25.86 8.05 20.88
C CYS A 60 25.02 6.84 21.31
N TYR A 61 23.75 6.84 20.92
CA TYR A 61 22.78 5.84 21.35
C TYR A 61 22.66 4.70 20.32
N PRO A 62 23.18 3.50 20.61
CA PRO A 62 23.34 2.44 19.60
C PRO A 62 22.00 1.78 19.25
N GLN A 63 21.43 2.18 18.13
CA GLN A 63 20.21 1.62 17.57
C GLN A 63 20.25 1.62 16.04
N TRP A 64 19.37 0.82 15.44
CA TRP A 64 19.24 0.66 14.00
C TRP A 64 18.41 1.76 13.32
N SER A 65 17.66 2.57 14.10
CA SER A 65 16.84 3.69 13.63
C SER A 65 17.68 4.78 12.94
N THR A 66 17.17 5.39 11.88
CA THR A 66 17.84 6.48 11.14
C THR A 66 18.02 7.75 11.95
N TRP A 67 17.14 7.96 12.94
CA TRP A 67 17.05 9.21 13.70
C TRP A 67 17.89 9.21 14.98
N THR A 68 18.91 8.36 15.07
CA THR A 68 19.76 8.31 16.25
C THR A 68 20.71 9.51 16.34
N PRO A 69 21.09 9.95 17.55
CA PRO A 69 22.01 11.06 17.74
C PRO A 69 23.34 10.91 16.98
N GLN A 70 23.91 9.70 16.92
CA GLN A 70 25.17 9.45 16.22
C GLN A 70 25.04 9.55 14.69
N LEU A 71 23.92 9.09 14.11
CA LEU A 71 23.71 9.22 12.67
C LEU A 71 23.45 10.67 12.29
N LYS A 72 22.60 11.35 13.07
CA LYS A 72 22.35 12.77 12.88
C LYS A 72 23.66 13.57 12.95
N ALA A 73 24.48 13.32 13.97
CA ALA A 73 25.79 13.95 14.10
C ALA A 73 26.70 13.68 12.88
N ARG A 74 26.73 12.45 12.38
CA ARG A 74 27.62 12.05 11.27
C ARG A 74 27.18 12.59 9.92
N PHE A 75 25.90 12.43 9.59
CA PHE A 75 25.38 12.69 8.25
C PHE A 75 24.64 14.03 8.16
N ALA A 76 23.79 14.37 9.14
CA ALA A 76 23.03 15.62 9.09
C ALA A 76 23.88 16.83 9.55
N ASP A 77 24.50 16.72 10.72
CA ASP A 77 25.28 17.81 11.31
C ASP A 77 26.73 17.82 10.79
N LEU A 78 27.13 16.78 10.03
CA LEU A 78 28.45 16.64 9.38
C LEU A 78 29.64 16.84 10.30
N LYS A 79 29.54 16.37 11.56
CA LYS A 79 30.58 16.58 12.56
C LYS A 79 31.94 16.04 12.11
N PRO A 80 33.06 16.65 12.54
CA PRO A 80 34.40 16.10 12.32
C PRO A 80 34.53 14.69 12.90
N GLU A 81 35.34 13.83 12.28
CA GLU A 81 35.54 12.45 12.76
C GLU A 81 36.03 12.40 14.22
N ALA A 82 36.84 13.37 14.66
CA ALA A 82 37.31 13.46 16.05
C ALA A 82 36.16 13.67 17.05
N GLU A 83 35.13 14.44 16.70
CA GLU A 83 33.95 14.60 17.56
C GLU A 83 33.08 13.34 17.57
N LEU A 84 32.90 12.69 16.42
CA LEU A 84 32.16 11.43 16.33
C LEU A 84 32.84 10.33 17.15
N GLU A 85 34.17 10.24 17.06
CA GLU A 85 34.97 9.32 17.86
C GLU A 85 34.86 9.65 19.35
N LYS A 86 34.89 10.93 19.73
CA LYS A 86 34.65 11.34 21.12
C LYS A 86 33.28 10.89 21.62
N MET A 87 32.21 11.12 20.85
CA MET A 87 30.85 10.71 21.21
C MET A 87 30.76 9.19 21.42
N ARG A 88 31.39 8.42 20.54
CA ARG A 88 31.50 6.97 20.63
C ARG A 88 32.26 6.54 21.89
N LEU A 89 33.44 7.11 22.14
CA LEU A 89 34.26 6.80 23.32
C LEU A 89 33.55 7.17 24.62
N ASP A 90 32.88 8.33 24.66
CA ASP A 90 32.08 8.77 25.81
C ASP A 90 30.97 7.77 26.13
N PHE A 91 30.26 7.25 25.12
CA PHE A 91 29.28 6.17 25.32
C PHE A 91 29.93 4.90 25.86
N LEU A 92 30.99 4.39 25.21
CA LEU A 92 31.64 3.14 25.60
C LEU A 92 32.23 3.22 27.02
N GLN A 93 32.81 4.37 27.38
CA GLN A 93 33.38 4.60 28.71
C GLN A 93 32.27 4.71 29.76
N SER A 94 31.18 5.44 29.46
CA SER A 94 30.04 5.57 30.36
C SER A 94 29.36 4.22 30.59
N ALA A 95 29.14 3.42 29.55
CA ALA A 95 28.58 2.08 29.66
C ALA A 95 29.46 1.16 30.53
N ARG A 96 30.79 1.18 30.34
CA ARG A 96 31.72 0.41 31.18
C ARG A 96 31.72 0.87 32.64
N GLU A 97 31.62 2.16 32.91
CA GLU A 97 31.56 2.70 34.27
C GLU A 97 30.24 2.34 34.96
N ILE A 98 29.11 2.45 34.24
CA ILE A 98 27.80 1.99 34.73
C ILE A 98 27.87 0.51 35.12
N LEU A 99 28.43 -0.35 34.26
CA LEU A 99 28.51 -1.79 34.55
C LEU A 99 29.51 -2.16 35.67
N LYS A 100 30.41 -1.25 36.05
CA LYS A 100 31.21 -1.39 37.28
C LYS A 100 30.42 -1.02 38.53
N LEU A 101 29.58 0.02 38.44
CA LEU A 101 28.73 0.50 39.53
C LEU A 101 27.54 -0.41 39.79
N ASP A 102 26.91 -0.89 38.71
CA ASP A 102 25.80 -1.83 38.70
C ASP A 102 26.01 -2.87 37.59
N PRO A 103 26.60 -4.03 37.91
CA PRO A 103 26.74 -5.13 36.97
C PRO A 103 25.40 -5.69 36.44
N SER A 104 24.28 -5.34 37.09
CA SER A 104 22.93 -5.80 36.75
C SER A 104 22.12 -4.78 35.92
N ASP A 105 22.75 -3.70 35.42
CA ASP A 105 22.10 -2.77 34.49
C ASP A 105 21.98 -3.41 33.09
N TRP A 106 20.93 -4.23 32.91
CA TRP A 106 20.72 -5.06 31.72
C TRP A 106 20.45 -4.24 30.45
N ASP A 107 19.83 -3.08 30.58
CA ASP A 107 19.65 -2.15 29.45
C ASP A 107 21.01 -1.65 28.94
N THR A 108 21.92 -1.29 29.84
CA THR A 108 23.27 -0.87 29.47
C THR A 108 24.04 -2.00 28.80
N ARG A 109 23.90 -3.26 29.26
CA ARG A 109 24.51 -4.42 28.59
C ARG A 109 23.97 -4.63 27.18
N ASN A 110 22.65 -4.60 27.00
CA ASN A 110 22.02 -4.73 25.68
C ASN A 110 22.44 -3.60 24.73
N ASN A 111 22.49 -2.36 25.22
CA ASN A 111 22.95 -1.21 24.43
C ASN A 111 24.45 -1.33 24.07
N LEU A 112 25.30 -1.74 25.02
CA LEU A 112 26.72 -1.94 24.75
C LEU A 112 26.96 -3.06 23.72
N GLY A 113 26.23 -4.17 23.83
CA GLY A 113 26.24 -5.24 22.82
C GLY A 113 25.82 -4.73 21.44
N THR A 114 24.76 -3.94 21.37
CA THR A 114 24.28 -3.32 20.12
C THR A 114 25.30 -2.35 19.53
N ALA A 115 26.00 -1.57 20.37
CA ALA A 115 27.08 -0.70 19.91
C ALA A 115 28.21 -1.48 19.23
N TYR A 116 28.61 -2.62 19.82
CA TYR A 116 29.59 -3.49 19.19
C TYR A 116 29.11 -4.08 17.86
N LEU A 117 27.83 -4.44 17.74
CA LEU A 117 27.26 -4.87 16.46
C LEU A 117 27.28 -3.78 15.40
N CYS A 118 26.97 -2.53 15.75
CA CYS A 118 27.09 -1.37 14.85
C CYS A 118 28.53 -1.14 14.35
N GLU A 119 29.54 -1.63 15.08
CA GLU A 119 30.95 -1.59 14.70
C GLU A 119 31.43 -2.87 14.01
N ASN A 120 30.52 -3.78 13.66
CA ASN A 120 30.83 -5.09 13.09
C ASN A 120 31.75 -5.95 13.99
N LYS A 121 31.56 -5.86 15.33
CA LYS A 121 32.33 -6.61 16.34
C LYS A 121 31.42 -7.61 17.07
N PRO A 122 31.12 -8.78 16.47
CA PRO A 122 30.17 -9.73 17.04
C PRO A 122 30.64 -10.38 18.34
N ASP A 123 31.94 -10.67 18.51
CA ASP A 123 32.44 -11.36 19.71
C ASP A 123 32.27 -10.58 21.03
N PRO A 124 32.69 -9.30 21.13
CA PRO A 124 32.41 -8.52 22.34
C PRO A 124 30.92 -8.22 22.52
N ALA A 125 30.11 -8.22 21.45
CA ALA A 125 28.67 -8.11 21.56
C ALA A 125 28.05 -9.34 22.22
N ILE A 126 28.44 -10.54 21.77
CA ILE A 126 28.01 -11.83 22.31
C ILE A 126 28.27 -11.89 23.81
N GLU A 127 29.44 -11.46 24.27
CA GLU A 127 29.76 -11.43 25.69
C GLU A 127 28.73 -10.63 26.49
N GLN A 128 28.36 -9.43 26.03
CA GLN A 128 27.38 -8.58 26.74
C GLN A 128 25.99 -9.22 26.78
N PHE A 129 25.53 -9.79 25.66
CA PHE A 129 24.22 -10.45 25.62
C PHE A 129 24.20 -11.72 26.48
N GLN A 130 25.29 -12.50 26.52
CA GLN A 130 25.40 -13.68 27.37
C GLN A 130 25.28 -13.34 28.87
N TYR A 131 25.81 -12.20 29.31
CA TYR A 131 25.60 -11.75 30.71
C TYR A 131 24.11 -11.55 31.02
N VAL A 132 23.35 -10.95 30.10
CA VAL A 132 21.90 -10.75 30.27
C VAL A 132 21.17 -12.10 30.29
N LEU A 133 21.53 -13.02 29.39
CA LEU A 133 20.87 -14.33 29.28
C LEU A 133 21.16 -15.28 30.46
N LYS A 134 22.32 -15.14 31.11
CA LYS A 134 22.71 -15.93 32.29
C LYS A 134 22.16 -15.37 33.61
N ALA A 135 21.63 -14.15 33.62
CA ALA A 135 21.17 -13.50 34.84
C ALA A 135 19.84 -14.09 35.35
N GLU A 136 19.78 -14.41 36.64
CA GLU A 136 18.58 -14.98 37.28
C GLU A 136 17.38 -14.01 37.26
N LYS A 137 17.64 -12.71 37.45
CA LYS A 137 16.61 -11.65 37.54
C LYS A 137 16.68 -10.70 36.35
N THR A 138 15.98 -11.03 35.27
CA THR A 138 15.80 -10.18 34.07
C THR A 138 14.33 -10.15 33.63
N THR A 139 13.91 -9.06 32.97
CA THR A 139 12.58 -8.98 32.36
C THR A 139 12.54 -9.76 31.05
N GLY A 140 11.33 -10.13 30.59
CA GLY A 140 11.17 -10.75 29.26
C GLY A 140 11.72 -9.87 28.13
N LEU A 141 11.58 -8.54 28.26
CA LEU A 141 12.10 -7.59 27.29
C LEU A 141 13.64 -7.59 27.24
N HIS A 142 14.32 -7.63 28.40
CA HIS A 142 15.78 -7.72 28.44
C HIS A 142 16.28 -8.98 27.74
N LYS A 143 15.65 -10.14 28.03
CA LYS A 143 16.00 -11.43 27.40
C LYS A 143 15.75 -11.40 25.89
N ALA A 144 14.60 -10.87 25.45
CA ALA A 144 14.26 -10.80 24.04
C ALA A 144 15.23 -9.92 23.24
N ASN A 145 15.60 -8.75 23.77
CA ASN A 145 16.60 -7.89 23.15
C ASN A 145 17.99 -8.56 23.10
N ALA A 146 18.39 -9.27 24.16
CA ALA A 146 19.66 -9.99 24.18
C ALA A 146 19.69 -11.13 23.16
N LEU A 147 18.60 -11.90 23.01
CA LEU A 147 18.50 -12.97 22.01
C LEU A 147 18.50 -12.42 20.58
N LEU A 148 17.82 -11.30 20.29
CA LEU A 148 17.93 -10.63 19.00
C LEU A 148 19.35 -10.13 18.72
N GLY A 149 20.02 -9.62 19.75
CA GLY A 149 21.44 -9.26 19.70
C GLY A 149 22.34 -10.44 19.36
N MET A 150 22.10 -11.60 19.99
CA MET A 150 22.78 -12.86 19.67
C MET A 150 22.51 -13.29 18.22
N ALA A 151 21.26 -13.26 17.77
CA ALA A 151 20.91 -13.57 16.38
C ALA A 151 21.64 -12.64 15.38
N SER A 152 21.67 -11.34 15.68
CA SER A 152 22.39 -10.35 14.87
C SER A 152 23.90 -10.62 14.84
N ALA A 153 24.50 -11.00 15.97
CA ALA A 153 25.90 -11.40 16.02
C ALA A 153 26.17 -12.65 15.16
N MET A 154 25.29 -13.65 15.22
CA MET A 154 25.42 -14.87 14.43
C MET A 154 25.31 -14.61 12.93
N PHE A 155 24.42 -13.70 12.51
CA PHE A 155 24.37 -13.23 11.11
C PHE A 155 25.71 -12.66 10.65
N LEU A 156 26.34 -11.77 11.44
CA LEU A 156 27.64 -11.19 11.11
C LEU A 156 28.75 -12.25 11.06
N LYS A 157 28.66 -13.29 11.90
CA LYS A 157 29.56 -14.46 11.88
C LYS A 157 29.24 -15.47 10.78
N LYS A 158 28.21 -15.23 9.96
CA LYS A 158 27.72 -16.14 8.91
C LYS A 158 27.27 -17.50 9.46
N ASP A 159 26.82 -17.55 10.71
CA ASP A 159 26.26 -18.76 11.34
C ASP A 159 24.73 -18.72 11.29
N GLN A 160 24.18 -19.23 10.19
CA GLN A 160 22.73 -19.23 9.96
C GLN A 160 21.98 -20.13 10.95
N ALA A 161 22.55 -21.27 11.34
CA ALA A 161 21.90 -22.21 12.24
C ALA A 161 21.74 -21.63 13.65
N ALA A 162 22.79 -21.01 14.19
CA ALA A 162 22.73 -20.36 15.48
C ALA A 162 21.83 -19.10 15.44
N MET A 163 21.86 -18.33 14.35
CA MET A 163 20.94 -17.20 14.17
C MET A 163 19.48 -17.64 14.27
N VAL A 164 19.09 -18.66 13.49
CA VAL A 164 17.72 -19.19 13.51
C VAL A 164 17.33 -19.71 14.89
N LYS A 165 18.24 -20.40 15.59
CA LYS A 165 18.02 -20.85 16.96
C LYS A 165 17.63 -19.68 17.88
N TYR A 166 18.42 -18.61 17.92
CA TYR A 166 18.14 -17.45 18.79
C TYR A 166 16.87 -16.70 18.40
N LEU A 167 16.57 -16.61 17.11
CA LEU A 167 15.29 -16.06 16.64
C LEU A 167 14.11 -16.88 17.14
N ARG A 168 14.18 -18.22 17.07
CA ARG A 168 13.13 -19.11 17.58
C ARG A 168 12.94 -18.97 19.08
N GLU A 169 14.04 -18.90 19.84
CA GLU A 169 13.99 -18.64 21.29
C GLU A 169 13.33 -17.28 21.59
N THR A 170 13.65 -16.24 20.81
CA THR A 170 13.04 -14.90 20.96
C THR A 170 11.53 -14.94 20.68
N ALA A 171 11.11 -15.64 19.61
CA ALA A 171 9.72 -15.71 19.18
C ALA A 171 8.78 -16.36 20.23
N GLN A 172 9.33 -17.17 21.13
CA GLN A 172 8.59 -17.81 22.23
C GLN A 172 8.43 -16.92 23.47
N ILE A 173 9.11 -15.77 23.54
CA ILE A 173 8.99 -14.86 24.68
C ILE A 173 7.63 -14.16 24.62
N ARG A 174 6.82 -14.36 25.66
CA ARG A 174 5.56 -13.63 25.84
C ARG A 174 5.82 -12.26 26.44
N LEU A 175 5.66 -11.22 25.61
CA LEU A 175 5.69 -9.83 26.03
C LEU A 175 4.25 -9.30 26.10
N GLU A 176 3.89 -8.62 27.18
CA GLU A 176 2.59 -7.96 27.27
C GLU A 176 2.56 -6.74 26.35
N LYS A 177 1.51 -6.60 25.53
CA LYS A 177 1.37 -5.51 24.54
C LYS A 177 1.19 -4.11 25.18
N GLU A 178 1.11 -4.00 26.51
CA GLU A 178 0.76 -2.76 27.21
C GLU A 178 1.96 -1.85 27.58
N VAL A 179 3.21 -2.25 27.30
CA VAL A 179 4.40 -1.54 27.82
C VAL A 179 4.71 -0.20 27.12
N TRP A 180 3.93 0.25 26.12
CA TRP A 180 4.10 1.61 25.58
C TRP A 180 2.80 2.22 25.01
N ARG A 181 2.47 3.45 25.43
CA ARG A 181 1.35 4.26 24.93
C ARG A 181 1.85 5.58 24.39
N GLY A 182 2.33 5.58 23.14
CA GLY A 182 2.58 6.80 22.37
C GLY A 182 1.50 7.07 21.32
N PRO A 183 1.44 8.29 20.74
CA PRO A 183 0.25 8.79 20.05
C PRO A 183 0.09 8.36 18.57
N ARG A 184 0.84 7.39 18.06
CA ARG A 184 0.79 7.01 16.64
C ARG A 184 0.39 5.55 16.44
N ARG A 185 -0.67 5.32 15.65
CA ARG A 185 -1.05 4.01 15.10
C ARG A 185 -0.05 3.53 14.05
N TYR A 186 1.14 3.19 14.48
CA TYR A 186 1.90 2.08 13.89
C TYR A 186 1.98 1.06 15.03
N GLU A 187 1.46 -0.15 14.83
CA GLU A 187 1.62 -1.21 15.82
C GLU A 187 3.14 -1.44 15.98
N GLU A 188 3.72 -0.94 17.07
CA GLU A 188 5.14 -1.14 17.35
C GLU A 188 5.36 -2.63 17.59
N THR A 189 6.10 -3.27 16.69
CA THR A 189 6.40 -4.71 16.75
C THR A 189 7.30 -5.00 17.94
N THR A 190 6.92 -5.95 18.80
CA THR A 190 7.81 -6.38 19.88
C THR A 190 9.03 -7.10 19.29
N PRO A 191 10.15 -7.23 20.05
CA PRO A 191 11.28 -8.07 19.63
C PRO A 191 10.89 -9.50 19.22
N ALA A 192 9.88 -10.08 19.89
CA ALA A 192 9.34 -11.40 19.55
C ALA A 192 8.57 -11.38 18.22
N ASP A 193 7.82 -10.32 17.92
CA ASP A 193 7.13 -10.17 16.64
C ASP A 193 8.10 -9.93 15.49
N HIS A 194 9.17 -9.16 15.74
CA HIS A 194 10.26 -8.98 14.76
C HIS A 194 10.95 -10.31 14.46
N ALA A 195 11.25 -11.12 15.49
CA ALA A 195 11.83 -12.45 15.30
C ALA A 195 10.92 -13.37 14.46
N LYS A 196 9.60 -13.37 14.71
CA LYS A 196 8.62 -14.12 13.91
C LYS A 196 8.60 -13.67 12.46
N GLY A 197 8.62 -12.35 12.23
CA GLY A 197 8.68 -11.77 10.88
C GLY A 197 9.94 -12.16 10.12
N VAL A 198 11.10 -12.22 10.79
CA VAL A 198 12.36 -12.68 10.18
C VAL A 198 12.32 -14.19 9.90
N LEU A 199 11.84 -14.99 10.86
CA LEU A 199 11.72 -16.45 10.72
C LEU A 199 10.81 -16.85 9.56
N PHE A 200 9.76 -16.08 9.29
CA PHE A 200 8.88 -16.31 8.14
C PHE A 200 9.66 -16.47 6.82
N PHE A 201 10.72 -15.68 6.62
CA PHE A 201 11.58 -15.78 5.43
C PHE A 201 12.72 -16.80 5.57
N LEU A 202 13.14 -17.12 6.80
CA LEU A 202 14.27 -18.04 7.02
C LEU A 202 13.86 -19.52 7.06
N ASP A 203 12.60 -19.81 7.37
CA ASP A 203 12.08 -21.18 7.48
C ASP A 203 11.89 -21.86 6.11
N GLY A 204 12.30 -21.20 5.02
CA GLY A 204 12.33 -21.72 3.67
C GLY A 204 11.17 -21.24 2.80
N LEU A 205 11.08 -21.81 1.59
CA LEU A 205 10.05 -21.52 0.61
C LEU A 205 8.67 -22.03 1.10
N ASN A 206 7.99 -21.27 1.95
CA ASN A 206 6.60 -21.55 2.30
C ASN A 206 5.69 -21.11 1.14
N MET A 207 5.33 -22.06 0.28
CA MET A 207 4.56 -21.83 -0.95
C MET A 207 3.11 -22.32 -0.85
N ASP A 208 2.56 -22.51 0.37
CA ASP A 208 1.16 -22.93 0.59
C ASP A 208 0.50 -22.17 1.76
N ASP A 209 1.00 -20.99 2.13
CA ASP A 209 0.40 -20.21 3.20
C ASP A 209 -1.03 -19.75 2.84
N LEU A 210 -1.23 -19.19 1.64
CA LEU A 210 -2.54 -18.76 1.14
C LEU A 210 -3.41 -19.94 0.67
N LYS A 211 -2.79 -21.10 0.44
CA LYS A 211 -3.39 -22.34 -0.10
C LYS A 211 -3.88 -22.19 -1.54
N LEU A 212 -3.08 -21.53 -2.39
CA LEU A 212 -3.42 -21.29 -3.79
C LEU A 212 -3.00 -22.47 -4.70
N PRO A 213 -3.79 -22.79 -5.74
CA PRO A 213 -5.13 -22.29 -5.98
C PRO A 213 -6.12 -23.05 -5.06
N ARG A 214 -7.09 -22.33 -4.48
CA ARG A 214 -8.19 -22.99 -3.76
C ARG A 214 -9.16 -23.66 -4.73
N HIS A 215 -9.42 -23.01 -5.86
CA HIS A 215 -10.17 -23.56 -6.98
C HIS A 215 -9.77 -22.84 -8.28
N SER A 216 -9.52 -23.58 -9.35
CA SER A 216 -9.13 -23.02 -10.66
C SER A 216 -10.11 -23.37 -11.80
N GLY A 217 -11.09 -24.25 -11.54
CA GLY A 217 -11.93 -24.82 -12.58
C GLY A 217 -11.16 -25.62 -13.63
N ALA A 218 -9.96 -26.13 -13.27
CA ALA A 218 -9.03 -26.80 -14.18
C ALA A 218 -8.70 -25.96 -15.45
N LYS A 219 -8.56 -24.64 -15.26
CA LYS A 219 -8.14 -23.66 -16.28
C LYS A 219 -7.05 -22.77 -15.69
N VAL A 220 -6.22 -22.22 -16.57
CA VAL A 220 -5.10 -21.37 -16.14
C VAL A 220 -5.60 -19.96 -15.82
N PHE A 221 -4.95 -19.33 -14.85
CA PHE A 221 -5.15 -17.94 -14.45
C PHE A 221 -3.77 -17.29 -14.22
N PRO A 222 -3.51 -16.06 -14.69
CA PRO A 222 -4.21 -15.31 -15.74
C PRO A 222 -4.61 -16.10 -16.98
N ALA A 223 -5.62 -15.63 -17.70
CA ALA A 223 -6.08 -16.21 -18.94
C ALA A 223 -4.97 -16.21 -19.98
N ALA A 224 -4.65 -17.38 -20.51
CA ALA A 224 -3.58 -17.52 -21.50
C ALA A 224 -3.87 -16.76 -22.79
N GLN A 225 -2.81 -16.41 -23.52
CA GLN A 225 -2.88 -15.85 -24.87
C GLN A 225 -3.57 -16.83 -25.82
N ASN A 226 -3.11 -18.08 -25.86
CA ASN A 226 -3.73 -19.16 -26.62
C ASN A 226 -3.89 -20.40 -25.75
N ALA A 227 -5.12 -20.88 -25.61
CA ALA A 227 -5.42 -22.12 -24.91
C ALA A 227 -6.56 -22.89 -25.59
N GLU A 228 -6.32 -24.17 -25.82
CA GLU A 228 -7.28 -25.15 -26.31
C GLU A 228 -7.55 -26.15 -25.19
N TYR A 229 -8.77 -26.13 -24.66
CA TYR A 229 -9.21 -27.02 -23.60
C TYR A 229 -10.15 -28.09 -24.16
N THR A 230 -9.90 -29.36 -23.81
CA THR A 230 -10.85 -30.45 -24.11
C THR A 230 -11.75 -30.71 -22.90
N GLU A 231 -12.82 -31.49 -23.05
CA GLU A 231 -13.63 -31.97 -21.91
C GLU A 231 -13.03 -33.24 -21.26
N GLU A 232 -11.88 -33.71 -21.76
CA GLU A 232 -11.22 -34.91 -21.26
C GLU A 232 -10.32 -34.62 -20.05
N PHE A 233 -10.37 -35.52 -19.08
CA PHE A 233 -9.55 -35.50 -17.87
C PHE A 233 -8.79 -36.82 -17.70
N VAL A 234 -7.55 -36.72 -17.23
CA VAL A 234 -6.68 -37.87 -16.94
C VAL A 234 -6.51 -37.96 -15.43
N SER A 235 -6.81 -39.13 -14.86
CA SER A 235 -6.62 -39.39 -13.42
C SER A 235 -5.13 -39.41 -13.07
N LEU A 236 -4.77 -38.82 -11.93
CA LEU A 236 -3.42 -38.73 -11.41
C LEU A 236 -3.35 -39.42 -10.04
N GLU A 237 -2.68 -40.57 -9.99
CA GLU A 237 -2.31 -41.23 -8.73
C GLU A 237 -0.84 -40.98 -8.39
N THR A 238 0.03 -41.20 -9.38
CA THR A 238 1.45 -40.93 -9.31
C THR A 238 1.88 -40.12 -10.53
N VAL A 239 2.72 -39.10 -10.31
CA VAL A 239 3.35 -38.29 -11.33
C VAL A 239 4.86 -38.45 -11.25
N THR A 240 5.50 -38.63 -12.40
CA THR A 240 6.96 -38.67 -12.51
C THR A 240 7.48 -37.41 -13.19
N LEU A 241 8.46 -36.73 -12.60
CA LEU A 241 9.07 -35.52 -13.17
C LEU A 241 10.33 -35.86 -13.96
N GLU A 242 10.41 -35.38 -15.19
CA GLU A 242 11.62 -35.39 -16.01
C GLU A 242 12.10 -33.95 -16.18
N LEU A 243 13.29 -33.65 -15.65
CA LEU A 243 13.80 -32.28 -15.53
C LEU A 243 14.92 -32.04 -16.56
N GLY A 244 14.69 -31.10 -17.47
CA GLY A 244 15.65 -30.63 -18.46
C GLY A 244 16.05 -29.17 -18.24
N GLY A 245 16.72 -28.56 -19.24
CA GLY A 245 17.13 -27.16 -19.17
C GLY A 245 18.07 -26.81 -18.00
N GLY A 246 18.83 -27.79 -17.49
CA GLY A 246 19.73 -27.61 -16.34
C GLY A 246 19.06 -27.61 -14.97
N MET A 247 17.76 -27.93 -14.89
CA MET A 247 17.04 -28.07 -13.62
C MET A 247 17.55 -29.29 -12.83
N LYS A 248 17.68 -29.12 -11.52
CA LYS A 248 18.07 -30.17 -10.56
C LYS A 248 16.87 -30.62 -9.74
N GLU A 249 17.02 -31.72 -9.01
CA GLU A 249 15.96 -32.28 -8.15
C GLU A 249 15.47 -31.28 -7.07
N ASP A 250 16.38 -30.45 -6.56
CA ASP A 250 16.14 -29.42 -5.56
C ASP A 250 15.68 -28.07 -6.14
N ASP A 251 15.43 -27.99 -7.46
CA ASP A 251 14.93 -26.77 -8.11
C ASP A 251 13.59 -26.32 -7.51
N ALA A 252 13.47 -25.03 -7.21
CA ALA A 252 12.29 -24.47 -6.55
C ALA A 252 10.98 -24.71 -7.32
N ARG A 253 11.03 -24.76 -8.66
CA ARG A 253 9.84 -25.04 -9.50
C ARG A 253 9.40 -26.49 -9.36
N ALA A 254 10.35 -27.43 -9.34
CA ALA A 254 10.06 -28.84 -9.08
C ALA A 254 9.57 -29.06 -7.64
N ALA A 255 10.16 -28.35 -6.67
CA ALA A 255 9.74 -28.39 -5.27
C ALA A 255 8.31 -27.84 -5.07
N LEU A 256 7.95 -26.74 -5.75
CA LEU A 256 6.59 -26.19 -5.75
C LEU A 256 5.58 -27.21 -6.30
N LEU A 257 5.89 -27.80 -7.46
CA LEU A 257 5.01 -28.77 -8.10
C LEU A 257 4.81 -29.99 -7.19
N ARG A 258 5.89 -30.54 -6.65
CA ARG A 258 5.86 -31.67 -5.69
C ARG A 258 5.03 -31.32 -4.45
N LEU A 259 5.24 -30.16 -3.85
CA LEU A 259 4.47 -29.70 -2.69
C LEU A 259 2.97 -29.69 -3.00
N LYS A 260 2.56 -29.05 -4.10
CA LYS A 260 1.14 -28.87 -4.44
C LYS A 260 0.47 -30.20 -4.79
N LEU A 261 1.11 -31.04 -5.60
CA LEU A 261 0.55 -32.36 -5.96
C LEU A 261 0.44 -33.28 -4.73
N ASN A 262 1.44 -33.28 -3.84
CA ASN A 262 1.35 -34.05 -2.59
C ASN A 262 0.18 -33.58 -1.71
N LEU A 263 -0.07 -32.26 -1.62
CA LEU A 263 -1.22 -31.69 -0.91
C LEU A 263 -2.57 -32.02 -1.56
N PHE A 264 -2.57 -32.39 -2.84
CA PHE A 264 -3.72 -32.91 -3.56
C PHE A 264 -3.86 -34.43 -3.41
N GLY A 265 -2.91 -35.08 -2.72
CA GLY A 265 -2.87 -36.53 -2.53
C GLY A 265 -2.45 -37.29 -3.79
N ILE A 266 -1.59 -36.68 -4.60
CA ILE A 266 -0.95 -37.23 -5.81
C ILE A 266 0.53 -37.43 -5.47
N GLU A 267 1.04 -38.65 -5.56
CA GLU A 267 2.44 -38.95 -5.28
C GLU A 267 3.34 -38.40 -6.40
N VAL A 268 4.44 -37.72 -6.04
CA VAL A 268 5.41 -37.21 -7.03
C VAL A 268 6.77 -37.88 -6.88
N LYS A 269 7.26 -38.46 -7.98
CA LYS A 269 8.60 -39.06 -8.11
C LYS A 269 9.44 -38.24 -9.09
N VAL A 270 10.75 -38.26 -8.94
CA VAL A 270 11.68 -37.68 -9.94
C VAL A 270 12.31 -38.83 -10.72
N ALA A 271 12.27 -38.75 -12.05
CA ALA A 271 12.72 -39.81 -12.93
C ALA A 271 14.23 -40.07 -12.81
N ASP A 272 14.62 -41.34 -12.87
CA ASP A 272 15.96 -41.72 -13.28
C ASP A 272 16.03 -41.62 -14.81
N ALA A 273 16.90 -40.74 -15.32
CA ALA A 273 17.09 -40.50 -16.75
C ALA A 273 17.56 -41.75 -17.53
N SER A 274 17.97 -42.82 -16.84
CA SER A 274 18.40 -44.09 -17.46
C SER A 274 17.27 -45.10 -17.67
N GLN A 275 16.04 -44.83 -17.21
CA GLN A 275 14.94 -45.80 -17.24
C GLN A 275 13.62 -45.22 -17.79
N ARG A 276 12.87 -46.07 -18.51
CA ARG A 276 11.51 -45.74 -18.95
C ARG A 276 10.57 -45.74 -17.76
N GLN A 277 9.85 -44.64 -17.56
CA GLN A 277 9.00 -44.44 -16.39
C GLN A 277 7.55 -44.85 -16.70
N PRO A 278 6.92 -45.74 -15.88
CA PRO A 278 5.50 -46.02 -15.98
C PRO A 278 4.66 -44.88 -15.36
N GLY A 279 3.46 -44.64 -15.87
CA GLY A 279 2.51 -43.65 -15.35
C GLY A 279 2.57 -42.29 -16.03
N PHE A 280 1.96 -41.27 -15.42
CA PHE A 280 1.85 -39.93 -16.00
C PHE A 280 3.17 -39.16 -15.81
N VAL A 281 3.86 -38.84 -16.91
CA VAL A 281 5.15 -38.14 -16.87
C VAL A 281 4.98 -36.66 -17.17
N VAL A 282 5.53 -35.80 -16.31
CA VAL A 282 5.63 -34.35 -16.54
C VAL A 282 7.06 -34.01 -16.92
N LYS A 283 7.24 -33.59 -18.17
CA LYS A 283 8.52 -33.23 -18.77
C LYS A 283 8.70 -31.72 -18.75
N ILE A 284 9.73 -31.20 -18.09
CA ILE A 284 9.96 -29.76 -17.96
C ILE A 284 11.28 -29.42 -18.64
N ASN A 285 11.24 -28.69 -19.75
CA ASN A 285 12.40 -28.31 -20.57
C ASN A 285 13.27 -29.51 -21.02
N SER A 286 12.73 -30.74 -20.99
CA SER A 286 13.45 -31.96 -21.42
C SER A 286 13.12 -32.38 -22.85
N GLU A 287 12.07 -31.80 -23.44
CA GLU A 287 11.60 -32.08 -24.80
C GLU A 287 11.65 -30.83 -25.66
N LYS A 288 11.59 -31.00 -26.99
CA LYS A 288 11.55 -29.87 -27.93
C LYS A 288 10.14 -29.41 -28.29
N THR A 289 9.13 -30.26 -28.09
CA THR A 289 7.76 -30.01 -28.54
C THR A 289 6.75 -30.22 -27.41
N PRO A 290 5.78 -29.30 -27.21
CA PRO A 290 5.59 -28.06 -27.97
C PRO A 290 6.71 -27.05 -27.70
N ALA A 291 7.11 -26.29 -28.73
CA ALA A 291 8.14 -25.27 -28.57
C ALA A 291 7.56 -24.05 -27.82
N ALA A 292 8.32 -23.49 -26.90
CA ALA A 292 7.95 -22.23 -26.26
C ALA A 292 7.91 -21.10 -27.32
N PRO A 293 6.97 -20.15 -27.21
CA PRO A 293 6.94 -18.98 -28.07
C PRO A 293 8.24 -18.17 -27.91
N ASP A 294 8.70 -17.54 -28.99
CA ASP A 294 9.87 -16.64 -28.94
C ASP A 294 9.48 -15.26 -28.36
N ARG A 295 9.05 -15.29 -27.10
CA ARG A 295 8.63 -14.14 -26.30
C ARG A 295 9.23 -14.27 -24.90
N PRO A 296 9.77 -13.19 -24.30
CA PRO A 296 10.23 -13.23 -22.92
C PRO A 296 9.12 -13.71 -21.98
N GLN A 297 9.48 -14.53 -20.99
CA GLN A 297 8.56 -15.20 -20.06
C GLN A 297 7.55 -16.15 -20.73
N GLY A 298 7.70 -16.41 -22.03
CA GLY A 298 6.80 -17.27 -22.79
C GLY A 298 6.98 -18.75 -22.43
N TYR A 299 5.91 -19.52 -22.52
CA TYR A 299 5.94 -20.97 -22.35
C TYR A 299 4.91 -21.66 -23.23
N ALA A 300 5.17 -22.93 -23.52
CA ALA A 300 4.22 -23.85 -24.10
C ALA A 300 3.98 -25.03 -23.15
N LEU A 301 2.73 -25.46 -23.09
CA LEU A 301 2.28 -26.54 -22.22
C LEU A 301 1.31 -27.42 -23.01
N ALA A 302 1.55 -28.72 -23.04
CA ALA A 302 0.63 -29.70 -23.61
C ALA A 302 0.37 -30.80 -22.59
N VAL A 303 -0.89 -31.10 -22.35
CA VAL A 303 -1.35 -32.22 -21.52
C VAL A 303 -2.08 -33.20 -22.42
N THR A 304 -1.66 -34.47 -22.39
CA THR A 304 -2.23 -35.59 -23.15
C THR A 304 -2.59 -36.74 -22.20
N ARG A 305 -3.13 -37.84 -22.72
CA ARG A 305 -3.38 -39.06 -21.94
C ARG A 305 -2.11 -39.65 -21.33
N ASP A 306 -0.99 -39.52 -22.03
CA ASP A 306 0.27 -40.19 -21.69
C ASP A 306 1.17 -39.34 -20.78
N GLY A 307 0.88 -38.05 -20.62
CA GLY A 307 1.69 -37.14 -19.82
C GLY A 307 1.54 -35.67 -20.21
N ALA A 308 2.39 -34.83 -19.62
CA ALA A 308 2.47 -33.40 -19.90
C ALA A 308 3.89 -32.97 -20.28
N VAL A 309 3.99 -31.99 -21.16
CA VAL A 309 5.24 -31.33 -21.54
C VAL A 309 5.13 -29.84 -21.30
N ILE A 310 6.12 -29.27 -20.61
CA ILE A 310 6.29 -27.84 -20.32
C ILE A 310 7.61 -27.39 -20.92
N ASN A 311 7.59 -26.40 -21.80
CA ASN A 311 8.79 -25.74 -22.29
C ASN A 311 8.68 -24.24 -22.06
N GLY A 312 9.60 -23.69 -21.27
CA GLY A 312 9.74 -22.25 -21.05
C GLY A 312 10.82 -21.65 -21.95
N ARG A 313 10.58 -20.45 -22.46
CA ARG A 313 11.59 -19.68 -23.21
C ARG A 313 12.77 -19.28 -22.33
N ASP A 314 12.50 -18.99 -21.06
CA ASP A 314 13.44 -18.61 -20.02
C ASP A 314 13.00 -19.18 -18.65
N LYS A 315 13.71 -18.77 -17.58
CA LYS A 315 13.42 -19.23 -16.21
C LYS A 315 11.99 -18.92 -15.78
N LEU A 316 11.50 -17.71 -16.06
CA LEU A 316 10.15 -17.27 -15.71
C LEU A 316 9.10 -18.02 -16.56
N GLY A 317 9.34 -18.22 -17.84
CA GLY A 317 8.47 -19.05 -18.69
C GLY A 317 8.28 -20.46 -18.12
N ALA A 318 9.37 -21.11 -17.69
CA ALA A 318 9.27 -22.42 -17.06
C ALA A 318 8.51 -22.36 -15.71
N THR A 319 8.71 -21.31 -14.91
CA THR A 319 7.92 -21.06 -13.68
C THR A 319 6.42 -20.95 -14.01
N TRP A 320 6.05 -20.15 -15.00
CA TRP A 320 4.65 -19.93 -15.40
C TRP A 320 4.00 -21.19 -15.97
N GLY A 321 4.75 -21.99 -16.72
CA GLY A 321 4.28 -23.31 -17.18
C GLY A 321 3.99 -24.26 -16.03
N VAL A 322 4.86 -24.32 -15.01
CA VAL A 322 4.64 -25.15 -13.81
C VAL A 322 3.41 -24.69 -13.03
N VAL A 323 3.25 -23.38 -12.80
CA VAL A 323 2.05 -22.83 -12.13
C VAL A 323 0.79 -23.17 -12.91
N SER A 324 0.84 -23.03 -14.24
CA SER A 324 -0.29 -23.33 -15.12
C SER A 324 -0.66 -24.81 -15.09
N LEU A 325 0.33 -25.72 -15.04
CA LEU A 325 0.09 -27.15 -14.84
C LEU A 325 -0.67 -27.41 -13.52
N ILE A 326 -0.26 -26.77 -12.42
CA ILE A 326 -0.93 -26.91 -11.12
C ILE A 326 -2.39 -26.46 -11.21
N GLN A 327 -2.68 -25.37 -11.91
CA GLN A 327 -4.03 -24.84 -12.09
C GLN A 327 -4.91 -25.72 -12.99
N LEU A 328 -4.35 -26.58 -13.85
CA LEU A 328 -5.12 -27.51 -14.69
C LEU A 328 -5.61 -28.76 -13.94
N ILE A 329 -5.17 -28.95 -12.70
CA ILE A 329 -5.54 -30.10 -11.89
C ILE A 329 -6.83 -29.78 -11.12
N ASP A 330 -7.85 -30.62 -11.31
CA ASP A 330 -8.99 -30.72 -10.42
C ASP A 330 -8.55 -31.51 -9.18
N ARG A 331 -8.34 -30.79 -8.07
CA ARG A 331 -7.87 -31.35 -6.80
C ARG A 331 -8.79 -32.42 -6.24
N GLU A 332 -10.12 -32.24 -6.36
CA GLU A 332 -11.09 -33.16 -5.76
C GLU A 332 -11.14 -34.48 -6.53
N LYS A 333 -11.06 -34.39 -7.87
CA LYS A 333 -11.03 -35.56 -8.75
C LYS A 333 -9.65 -36.19 -8.89
N LYS A 334 -8.61 -35.50 -8.40
CA LYS A 334 -7.20 -35.83 -8.67
C LYS A 334 -6.95 -36.06 -10.15
N ALA A 335 -7.48 -35.18 -10.99
CA ALA A 335 -7.44 -35.37 -12.44
C ALA A 335 -6.99 -34.09 -13.13
N ILE A 336 -6.20 -34.20 -14.18
CA ILE A 336 -5.70 -33.08 -14.97
C ILE A 336 -6.45 -32.98 -16.30
N ARG A 337 -6.78 -31.75 -16.70
CA ARG A 337 -7.47 -31.48 -17.97
C ARG A 337 -6.53 -31.59 -19.17
N VAL A 338 -6.93 -32.35 -20.19
CA VAL A 338 -6.23 -32.43 -21.48
C VAL A 338 -6.37 -31.10 -22.22
N CYS A 339 -5.24 -30.51 -22.59
CA CYS A 339 -5.19 -29.19 -23.21
C CYS A 339 -3.89 -28.92 -23.97
N ARG A 340 -3.89 -27.86 -24.76
CA ARG A 340 -2.70 -27.25 -25.35
C ARG A 340 -2.70 -25.75 -25.09
N ILE A 341 -1.58 -25.22 -24.63
CA ILE A 341 -1.41 -23.82 -24.24
C ILE A 341 -0.11 -23.29 -24.81
N GLU A 342 -0.16 -22.09 -25.39
CA GLU A 342 0.98 -21.29 -25.80
C GLU A 342 0.76 -19.87 -25.26
N ASP A 343 1.65 -19.40 -24.39
CA ASP A 343 1.30 -18.30 -23.48
C ASP A 343 2.50 -17.41 -23.13
N TRP A 344 2.23 -16.13 -22.91
CA TRP A 344 3.20 -15.07 -22.57
C TRP A 344 2.45 -13.82 -22.06
N PRO A 345 3.11 -12.94 -21.29
CA PRO A 345 2.49 -11.69 -20.86
C PRO A 345 2.57 -10.59 -21.93
N ASP A 346 1.54 -9.75 -22.02
CA ASP A 346 1.57 -8.50 -22.80
C ASP A 346 2.44 -7.42 -22.15
N VAL A 347 2.42 -7.31 -20.81
CA VAL A 347 3.24 -6.37 -20.04
C VAL A 347 4.31 -7.13 -19.27
N LEU A 348 5.60 -6.87 -19.54
CA LEU A 348 6.70 -7.70 -19.00
C LEU A 348 6.95 -7.53 -17.49
N ASN A 349 7.00 -6.30 -16.98
CA ASN A 349 7.28 -6.04 -15.55
C ASN A 349 5.96 -5.70 -14.83
N ARG A 350 5.41 -6.68 -14.13
CA ARG A 350 4.14 -6.63 -13.40
C ARG A 350 4.45 -6.66 -11.91
N CYS A 351 4.28 -5.52 -11.26
CA CYS A 351 4.77 -5.26 -9.92
C CYS A 351 3.63 -5.18 -8.89
N GLU A 352 3.77 -5.92 -7.79
CA GLU A 352 2.82 -5.91 -6.66
C GLU A 352 3.51 -5.75 -5.31
N ARG A 353 2.70 -5.47 -4.27
CA ARG A 353 3.10 -5.69 -2.86
C ARG A 353 2.45 -6.98 -2.37
N GLY A 354 3.13 -8.10 -2.55
CA GLY A 354 2.54 -9.41 -2.27
C GLY A 354 3.48 -10.40 -1.61
N THR A 355 3.01 -11.64 -1.57
CA THR A 355 3.78 -12.80 -1.13
C THR A 355 4.23 -13.58 -2.36
N ALA A 356 5.27 -14.42 -2.21
CA ALA A 356 5.74 -15.26 -3.30
C ALA A 356 4.61 -16.15 -3.88
N GLU A 357 3.75 -16.71 -3.04
CA GLU A 357 2.66 -17.57 -3.49
C GLU A 357 1.61 -16.81 -4.31
N HIS A 358 1.18 -15.62 -3.87
CA HIS A 358 0.25 -14.81 -4.66
C HIS A 358 0.85 -14.42 -6.01
N ALA A 359 2.11 -13.95 -6.00
CA ALA A 359 2.82 -13.57 -7.22
C ALA A 359 2.93 -14.74 -8.21
N LEU A 360 3.23 -15.95 -7.72
CA LEU A 360 3.30 -17.15 -8.54
C LEU A 360 1.96 -17.45 -9.23
N PHE A 361 0.88 -17.57 -8.45
CA PHE A 361 -0.44 -17.95 -8.97
C PHE A 361 -1.16 -16.84 -9.75
N SER A 362 -0.70 -15.60 -9.62
CA SER A 362 -1.13 -14.47 -10.45
C SER A 362 -0.13 -14.15 -11.58
N LYS A 363 0.98 -14.89 -11.71
CA LYS A 363 2.07 -14.66 -12.68
C LYS A 363 2.67 -13.23 -12.64
N MET A 364 2.82 -12.66 -11.45
CA MET A 364 3.51 -11.39 -11.21
C MET A 364 5.02 -11.63 -11.09
N ASP A 365 5.82 -10.98 -11.94
CA ASP A 365 7.27 -11.19 -12.01
C ASP A 365 8.07 -10.25 -11.10
N THR A 366 7.43 -9.25 -10.50
CA THR A 366 8.10 -8.27 -9.64
C THR A 366 7.36 -8.09 -8.32
N ILE A 367 8.07 -8.15 -7.20
CA ILE A 367 7.58 -7.77 -5.87
C ILE A 367 8.33 -6.55 -5.37
N LEU A 368 7.58 -5.54 -4.91
CA LEU A 368 8.08 -4.38 -4.20
C LEU A 368 7.71 -4.49 -2.73
N SER A 369 8.69 -4.77 -1.88
CA SER A 369 8.48 -4.94 -0.45
C SER A 369 8.73 -3.64 0.31
N GLY A 370 7.73 -3.22 1.08
CA GLY A 370 7.93 -2.33 2.23
C GLY A 370 8.22 -3.15 3.49
N GLY A 371 8.67 -2.50 4.57
CA GLY A 371 8.79 -3.15 5.88
C GLY A 371 10.20 -3.61 6.27
N PHE A 372 11.18 -3.47 5.39
CA PHE A 372 12.61 -3.52 5.77
C PHE A 372 13.11 -2.14 6.26
N ASN A 373 12.23 -1.36 6.88
CA ASN A 373 12.45 0.03 7.32
C ASN A 373 13.56 0.16 8.39
N GLU A 374 14.10 -0.95 8.90
CA GLU A 374 15.31 -0.99 9.72
C GLU A 374 16.42 -1.79 9.04
N TYR A 375 16.63 -1.61 7.73
CA TYR A 375 17.68 -2.31 6.97
C TYR A 375 19.09 -2.22 7.57
N ARG A 376 19.39 -1.24 8.43
CA ARG A 376 20.68 -1.22 9.15
C ARG A 376 20.83 -2.37 10.16
N SER A 377 19.73 -2.99 10.59
CA SER A 377 19.70 -4.16 11.47
C SER A 377 20.16 -5.43 10.74
N PRO A 378 21.16 -6.18 11.27
CA PRO A 378 21.64 -7.44 10.68
C PRO A 378 20.55 -8.48 10.41
N ILE A 379 19.60 -8.66 11.32
CA ILE A 379 18.51 -9.62 11.16
C ILE A 379 17.45 -9.18 10.14
N THR A 380 17.23 -7.87 9.98
CA THR A 380 16.36 -7.32 8.93
C THR A 380 17.01 -7.52 7.55
N ARG A 381 18.34 -7.37 7.44
CA ARG A 381 19.11 -7.72 6.24
C ARG A 381 19.00 -9.20 5.92
N ALA A 382 19.13 -10.07 6.93
CA ALA A 382 18.96 -11.51 6.76
C ALA A 382 17.59 -11.86 6.15
N ALA A 383 16.52 -11.26 6.65
CA ALA A 383 15.17 -11.44 6.12
C ALA A 383 15.05 -10.95 4.67
N ALA A 384 15.57 -9.76 4.37
CA ALA A 384 15.58 -9.19 3.02
C ALA A 384 16.30 -10.11 2.01
N ILE A 385 17.50 -10.57 2.36
CA ILE A 385 18.31 -11.48 1.54
C ILE A 385 17.59 -12.82 1.35
N ALA A 386 17.00 -13.38 2.42
CA ALA A 386 16.25 -14.63 2.34
C ALA A 386 15.03 -14.49 1.43
N ALA A 387 14.24 -13.42 1.57
CA ALA A 387 13.11 -13.12 0.70
C ALA A 387 13.53 -13.01 -0.77
N THR A 388 14.61 -12.27 -1.05
CA THR A 388 15.16 -12.14 -2.41
C THR A 388 15.56 -13.48 -3.01
N ARG A 389 16.26 -14.32 -2.24
CA ARG A 389 16.68 -15.65 -2.72
C ARG A 389 15.47 -16.54 -3.03
N GLN A 390 14.44 -16.49 -2.20
CA GLN A 390 13.20 -17.24 -2.43
C GLN A 390 12.50 -16.81 -3.73
N LEU A 391 12.36 -15.50 -3.96
CA LEU A 391 11.75 -14.96 -5.16
C LEU A 391 12.60 -15.22 -6.41
N GLY A 392 13.91 -14.97 -6.31
CA GLY A 392 14.89 -15.20 -7.36
C GLY A 392 14.99 -16.68 -7.76
N ALA A 393 14.66 -17.62 -6.86
CA ALA A 393 14.58 -19.04 -7.18
C ALA A 393 13.55 -19.34 -8.29
N PHE A 394 12.50 -18.52 -8.42
CA PHE A 394 11.50 -18.58 -9.49
C PHE A 394 11.76 -17.61 -10.65
N GLY A 395 12.76 -16.72 -10.52
CA GLY A 395 13.03 -15.64 -11.46
C GLY A 395 12.27 -14.34 -11.16
N ILE A 396 11.54 -14.28 -10.04
CA ILE A 396 10.80 -13.09 -9.62
C ILE A 396 11.78 -12.04 -9.08
N LYS A 397 11.67 -10.81 -9.58
CA LYS A 397 12.47 -9.66 -9.14
C LYS A 397 11.98 -9.16 -7.79
N HIS A 398 12.91 -8.76 -6.92
CA HIS A 398 12.58 -8.19 -5.62
C HIS A 398 13.18 -6.80 -5.46
N PHE A 399 12.33 -5.80 -5.28
CA PHE A 399 12.69 -4.43 -4.95
C PHE A 399 12.39 -4.16 -3.47
N ILE A 400 13.36 -3.59 -2.76
CA ILE A 400 13.21 -3.21 -1.35
C ILE A 400 13.11 -1.70 -1.24
N ASP A 401 12.07 -1.20 -0.55
CA ASP A 401 11.98 0.22 -0.19
C ASP A 401 13.07 0.57 0.83
N VAL A 402 13.99 1.46 0.44
CA VAL A 402 15.15 1.85 1.25
C VAL A 402 14.96 3.20 1.96
N LYS A 403 13.71 3.67 2.14
CA LYS A 403 13.35 4.98 2.72
C LYS A 403 14.16 5.36 3.98
N ASN A 404 14.47 4.40 4.84
CA ASN A 404 15.21 4.62 6.08
C ASN A 404 16.70 4.94 5.90
N VAL A 405 17.33 4.55 4.79
CA VAL A 405 18.75 4.86 4.53
C VAL A 405 18.92 6.03 3.56
N ILE A 406 17.83 6.63 3.08
CA ILE A 406 17.83 7.75 2.12
C ILE A 406 17.13 9.01 2.64
N GLU A 407 16.76 9.04 3.93
CA GLU A 407 16.05 10.15 4.58
C GLU A 407 16.70 11.51 4.27
N PRO A 408 16.04 12.40 3.50
CA PRO A 408 16.67 13.59 2.93
C PRO A 408 17.19 14.59 3.96
N GLN A 409 16.63 14.61 5.17
CA GLN A 409 17.10 15.51 6.24
C GLN A 409 18.25 14.91 7.06
N ILE A 410 18.59 13.65 6.85
CA ILE A 410 19.73 12.98 7.49
C ILE A 410 20.89 12.82 6.51
N PHE A 411 20.63 12.46 5.26
CA PHE A 411 21.65 12.07 4.29
C PHE A 411 21.82 13.13 3.18
N PRO A 412 22.72 14.13 3.34
CA PRO A 412 23.01 15.08 2.27
C PRO A 412 23.64 14.37 1.09
N LEU A 413 23.05 14.52 -0.09
CA LEU A 413 23.53 13.88 -1.32
C LEU A 413 24.83 14.53 -1.83
N THR A 414 25.17 15.73 -1.36
CA THR A 414 26.43 16.42 -1.67
C THR A 414 27.62 15.91 -0.85
N SER A 415 27.39 15.08 0.17
CA SER A 415 28.44 14.55 1.04
C SER A 415 29.01 13.23 0.51
N GLU A 416 30.34 13.14 0.40
CA GLU A 416 31.01 11.89 0.03
C GLU A 416 30.79 10.80 1.08
N ARG A 417 30.58 11.16 2.36
CA ARG A 417 30.23 10.18 3.41
C ARG A 417 28.91 9.49 3.10
N THR A 418 27.91 10.24 2.64
CA THR A 418 26.61 9.71 2.23
C THR A 418 26.76 8.81 1.01
N ARG A 419 27.54 9.22 0.01
CA ARG A 419 27.82 8.41 -1.18
C ARG A 419 28.51 7.09 -0.85
N ALA A 420 29.55 7.12 -0.01
CA ALA A 420 30.23 5.90 0.44
C ALA A 420 29.26 4.95 1.16
N PHE A 421 28.43 5.49 2.07
CA PHE A 421 27.42 4.72 2.79
C PHE A 421 26.38 4.09 1.88
N HIS A 422 25.75 4.87 0.97
CA HIS A 422 24.79 4.31 0.02
C HIS A 422 25.42 3.25 -0.89
N ARG A 423 26.65 3.48 -1.37
CA ARG A 423 27.37 2.50 -2.20
C ARG A 423 27.59 1.20 -1.44
N GLU A 424 28.01 1.25 -0.18
CA GLU A 424 28.21 0.07 0.66
C GLU A 424 26.90 -0.71 0.82
N VAL A 425 25.84 -0.04 1.30
CA VAL A 425 24.53 -0.66 1.58
C VAL A 425 23.92 -1.27 0.32
N PHE A 426 23.98 -0.57 -0.82
CA PHE A 426 23.37 -1.05 -2.05
C PHE A 426 24.23 -2.06 -2.81
N SER A 427 25.56 -2.04 -2.63
CA SER A 427 26.41 -3.11 -3.15
C SER A 427 26.07 -4.42 -2.46
N GLU A 428 25.93 -4.42 -1.14
CA GLU A 428 25.55 -5.63 -0.41
C GLU A 428 24.18 -6.18 -0.84
N LEU A 429 23.20 -5.31 -1.05
CA LEU A 429 21.89 -5.68 -1.60
C LEU A 429 22.05 -6.33 -2.97
N ALA A 430 22.80 -5.69 -3.87
CA ALA A 430 23.03 -6.16 -5.23
C ALA A 430 23.80 -7.49 -5.27
N GLU A 431 24.80 -7.69 -4.41
CA GLU A 431 25.55 -8.95 -4.24
C GLU A 431 24.63 -10.13 -3.88
N ASN A 432 23.49 -9.85 -3.24
CA ASN A 432 22.48 -10.84 -2.88
C ASN A 432 21.30 -10.90 -3.86
N GLY A 433 21.41 -10.23 -5.01
CA GLY A 433 20.38 -10.20 -6.06
C GLY A 433 19.19 -9.29 -5.75
N CYS A 434 19.31 -8.42 -4.74
CA CYS A 434 18.23 -7.49 -4.36
C CYS A 434 18.31 -6.23 -5.20
N ASN A 435 17.15 -5.72 -5.61
CA ASN A 435 17.02 -4.42 -6.26
C ASN A 435 16.52 -3.36 -5.27
N VAL A 436 16.72 -2.09 -5.61
CA VAL A 436 16.41 -0.96 -4.71
C VAL A 436 15.21 -0.17 -5.21
N PHE A 437 14.29 0.15 -4.31
CA PHE A 437 13.29 1.18 -4.52
C PHE A 437 13.66 2.43 -3.73
N TRP A 438 14.11 3.47 -4.44
CA TRP A 438 14.42 4.77 -3.88
C TRP A 438 13.16 5.65 -3.91
N ASN A 439 12.54 5.84 -2.74
CA ASN A 439 11.24 6.48 -2.64
C ASN A 439 11.32 7.92 -2.09
N TYR A 440 11.16 8.92 -2.97
CA TYR A 440 11.07 10.34 -2.59
C TYR A 440 9.65 10.92 -2.60
N ASP A 441 8.63 10.04 -2.62
CA ASP A 441 7.23 10.40 -2.45
C ASP A 441 6.99 11.27 -1.21
N ASP A 442 6.45 12.47 -1.40
CA ASP A 442 6.03 13.39 -0.33
C ASP A 442 7.07 13.70 0.78
N ASN A 443 8.33 13.27 0.62
CA ASN A 443 9.32 13.21 1.70
C ASN A 443 10.64 13.93 1.35
N ARG A 444 10.89 14.20 0.06
CA ARG A 444 12.13 14.85 -0.42
C ARG A 444 12.42 16.18 0.28
N PHE A 445 11.36 16.89 0.64
CA PHE A 445 11.39 18.26 1.10
C PHE A 445 10.97 18.38 2.58
N PRO A 446 11.61 19.27 3.37
CA PRO A 446 12.72 20.15 2.97
C PRO A 446 14.01 19.37 2.65
N MET A 447 14.83 19.93 1.77
CA MET A 447 16.16 19.37 1.46
C MET A 447 17.12 19.58 2.64
N HIS A 448 18.19 18.78 2.69
CA HIS A 448 19.29 19.04 3.61
C HIS A 448 19.90 20.43 3.38
N PRO A 449 20.21 21.22 4.43
CA PRO A 449 20.81 22.56 4.29
C PRO A 449 22.11 22.57 3.49
N GLN A 450 22.95 21.54 3.61
CA GLN A 450 24.18 21.41 2.81
C GLN A 450 23.88 21.26 1.30
N ASP A 451 22.87 20.46 0.95
CA ASP A 451 22.48 20.27 -0.46
C ASP A 451 21.92 21.57 -1.04
N VAL A 452 21.14 22.32 -0.26
CA VAL A 452 20.68 23.67 -0.66
C VAL A 452 21.88 24.60 -0.85
N LYS A 453 22.85 24.61 0.07
CA LYS A 453 24.04 25.48 -0.01
C LYS A 453 24.90 25.21 -1.24
N ILE A 454 25.08 23.94 -1.61
CA ILE A 454 26.01 23.53 -2.68
C ILE A 454 25.30 23.47 -4.04
N SER A 455 24.10 22.89 -4.09
CA SER A 455 23.41 22.57 -5.35
C SER A 455 22.22 23.48 -5.63
N GLY A 456 21.74 24.23 -4.62
CA GLY A 456 20.61 25.16 -4.70
C GLY A 456 19.25 24.48 -4.77
N THR A 457 19.08 23.54 -5.71
CA THR A 457 17.80 22.91 -6.04
C THR A 457 17.92 21.39 -6.04
N ALA A 458 16.82 20.68 -5.81
CA ALA A 458 16.77 19.23 -5.87
C ALA A 458 17.03 18.73 -7.30
N ALA A 459 16.55 19.46 -8.32
CA ALA A 459 16.74 19.13 -9.73
C ALA A 459 18.23 18.99 -10.10
N LYS A 460 19.06 19.94 -9.64
CA LYS A 460 20.51 19.93 -9.89
C LYS A 460 21.26 18.83 -9.13
N GLN A 461 20.70 18.32 -8.03
CA GLN A 461 21.37 17.37 -7.14
C GLN A 461 20.93 15.91 -7.36
N ASP A 462 19.63 15.65 -7.28
CA ASP A 462 19.09 14.30 -7.19
C ASP A 462 19.44 13.48 -8.44
N ALA A 463 19.17 14.03 -9.63
CA ALA A 463 19.38 13.36 -10.91
C ALA A 463 20.84 12.94 -11.13
N LYS A 464 21.78 13.85 -10.87
CA LYS A 464 23.22 13.62 -11.03
C LYS A 464 23.74 12.61 -10.03
N TYR A 465 23.33 12.73 -8.77
CA TYR A 465 23.74 11.83 -7.71
C TYR A 465 23.26 10.40 -7.98
N LEU A 466 21.96 10.24 -8.23
CA LEU A 466 21.34 8.94 -8.43
C LEU A 466 21.80 8.29 -9.72
N GLY A 467 21.87 9.04 -10.82
CA GLY A 467 22.38 8.54 -12.09
C GLY A 467 23.84 8.05 -11.99
N ARG A 468 24.69 8.77 -11.24
CA ARG A 468 26.07 8.36 -10.98
C ARG A 468 26.14 7.14 -10.08
N LEU A 469 25.42 7.14 -8.96
CA LEU A 469 25.41 6.02 -8.01
C LEU A 469 24.94 4.73 -8.69
N PHE A 470 23.87 4.81 -9.48
CA PHE A 470 23.36 3.68 -10.26
C PHE A 470 24.40 3.16 -11.25
N ALA A 471 25.02 4.05 -12.04
CA ALA A 471 26.07 3.67 -12.98
C ALA A 471 27.29 3.03 -12.28
N GLU A 472 27.66 3.49 -11.09
CA GLU A 472 28.72 2.89 -10.27
C GLU A 472 28.35 1.47 -9.81
N LEU A 473 27.13 1.26 -9.32
CA LEU A 473 26.63 -0.06 -8.90
C LEU A 473 26.53 -1.03 -10.07
N LYS A 474 26.06 -0.59 -11.25
CA LYS A 474 25.95 -1.43 -12.45
C LYS A 474 27.28 -1.96 -12.96
N LYS A 475 28.39 -1.23 -12.73
CA LYS A 475 29.73 -1.69 -13.13
C LYS A 475 30.17 -2.94 -12.38
N SER A 476 29.84 -3.04 -11.08
CA SER A 476 30.16 -4.22 -10.27
C SER A 476 29.01 -5.24 -10.23
N HIS A 477 27.78 -4.81 -10.47
CA HIS A 477 26.57 -5.63 -10.45
C HIS A 477 25.72 -5.38 -11.70
N PRO A 478 26.05 -6.00 -12.85
CA PRO A 478 25.39 -5.72 -14.13
C PRO A 478 23.87 -5.97 -14.14
N ASP A 479 23.39 -6.89 -13.30
CA ASP A 479 21.97 -7.24 -13.19
C ASP A 479 21.18 -6.37 -12.19
N PHE A 480 21.86 -5.46 -11.48
CA PHE A 480 21.21 -4.56 -10.54
C PHE A 480 20.18 -3.67 -11.25
N GLU A 481 19.01 -3.51 -10.63
CA GLU A 481 17.96 -2.60 -11.06
C GLU A 481 17.56 -1.66 -9.92
N MET A 482 17.00 -0.51 -10.28
CA MET A 482 16.50 0.46 -9.32
C MET A 482 15.19 1.06 -9.81
N ILE A 483 14.21 1.16 -8.92
CA ILE A 483 13.03 2.01 -9.11
C ILE A 483 13.28 3.31 -8.35
N TYR A 484 13.00 4.44 -8.99
CA TYR A 484 13.06 5.76 -8.39
C TYR A 484 11.69 6.44 -8.46
N CYS A 485 11.15 6.81 -7.30
CA CYS A 485 9.98 7.69 -7.22
C CYS A 485 10.44 9.13 -7.01
N PRO A 486 10.34 10.02 -8.01
CA PRO A 486 10.66 11.44 -7.84
C PRO A 486 9.64 12.12 -6.91
N PRO A 487 9.96 13.24 -6.26
CA PRO A 487 8.96 14.02 -5.50
C PRO A 487 7.82 14.53 -6.37
N TYR A 488 8.05 14.72 -7.67
CA TYR A 488 7.04 15.05 -8.66
C TYR A 488 6.65 13.82 -9.49
N TYR A 489 6.13 12.80 -8.83
CA TYR A 489 5.71 11.53 -9.43
C TYR A 489 4.34 11.58 -10.15
N TRP A 490 3.85 12.78 -10.46
CA TRP A 490 2.55 13.05 -11.08
C TRP A 490 2.61 14.32 -11.94
N GLY A 491 1.65 14.49 -12.84
CA GLY A 491 1.51 15.67 -13.68
C GLY A 491 1.17 15.32 -15.13
N PRO A 492 0.65 16.29 -15.91
CA PRO A 492 0.88 17.72 -15.70
C PRO A 492 -0.15 18.47 -14.84
N PHE A 493 -1.29 17.88 -14.48
CA PHE A 493 -2.41 18.61 -13.89
C PHE A 493 -2.48 18.52 -12.36
N TYR A 494 -2.10 19.59 -11.65
CA TYR A 494 -2.49 19.85 -10.25
C TYR A 494 -2.47 21.36 -9.96
N SER A 495 -2.91 21.81 -8.77
CA SER A 495 -2.93 23.24 -8.43
C SER A 495 -1.52 23.82 -8.18
N GLN A 496 -1.32 25.09 -8.55
CA GLN A 496 -0.01 25.77 -8.55
C GLN A 496 0.76 25.74 -7.21
N GLY A 497 0.09 25.48 -6.07
CA GLY A 497 0.73 25.38 -4.76
C GLY A 497 1.63 24.15 -4.56
N LEU A 498 1.52 23.12 -5.42
CA LEU A 498 2.34 21.89 -5.37
C LEU A 498 3.16 21.66 -6.65
N ASN A 499 2.91 22.42 -7.73
CA ASN A 499 3.52 22.25 -9.06
C ASN A 499 4.92 22.85 -9.20
N SER A 500 5.28 23.75 -8.30
CA SER A 500 6.47 24.56 -8.40
C SER A 500 6.85 25.02 -7.01
N ARG A 501 8.11 24.83 -6.66
CA ARG A 501 8.70 25.59 -5.56
C ARG A 501 9.26 26.88 -6.14
N PRO A 502 9.39 27.96 -5.35
CA PRO A 502 9.97 29.21 -5.84
C PRO A 502 11.32 29.04 -6.55
N GLU A 503 12.07 27.99 -6.19
CA GLU A 503 13.41 27.74 -6.70
C GLU A 503 13.48 26.84 -7.94
N GLN A 504 12.43 26.07 -8.26
CA GLN A 504 12.37 25.18 -9.43
C GLN A 504 10.94 24.70 -9.73
N THR A 505 10.65 24.55 -11.01
CA THR A 505 9.42 23.92 -11.50
C THR A 505 9.53 22.38 -11.47
N ARG A 506 8.38 21.71 -11.54
CA ARG A 506 8.31 20.26 -11.77
C ARG A 506 8.98 19.85 -13.08
N ASP A 507 8.66 20.53 -14.17
CA ASP A 507 9.09 20.13 -15.51
C ASP A 507 10.62 20.28 -15.64
N GLU A 508 11.21 21.33 -15.04
CA GLU A 508 12.67 21.45 -14.91
C GLU A 508 13.28 20.27 -14.14
N TYR A 509 12.66 19.85 -13.02
CA TYR A 509 13.12 18.69 -12.25
C TYR A 509 13.09 17.40 -13.06
N LEU A 510 11.96 17.09 -13.68
CA LEU A 510 11.78 15.87 -14.47
C LEU A 510 12.70 15.86 -15.69
N ALA A 511 12.95 17.02 -16.31
CA ALA A 511 13.92 17.15 -17.40
C ALA A 511 15.37 16.92 -16.95
N GLU A 512 15.75 17.26 -15.72
CA GLU A 512 17.06 16.89 -15.14
C GLU A 512 17.14 15.37 -14.90
N ILE A 513 16.08 14.76 -14.36
CA ILE A 513 15.98 13.30 -14.21
C ILE A 513 16.22 12.63 -15.58
N GLY A 514 15.50 13.03 -16.62
CA GLY A 514 15.66 12.46 -17.96
C GLY A 514 17.04 12.65 -18.58
N ARG A 515 17.79 13.69 -18.19
CA ARG A 515 19.17 13.94 -18.66
C ARG A 515 20.21 13.02 -18.02
N HIS A 516 20.00 12.56 -16.80
CA HIS A 516 21.02 11.82 -16.03
C HIS A 516 20.63 10.38 -15.66
N MET A 517 19.34 10.04 -15.70
CA MET A 517 18.80 8.78 -15.20
C MET A 517 18.13 7.92 -16.28
N ASN A 518 18.29 8.25 -17.57
CA ASN A 518 17.89 7.37 -18.66
C ASN A 518 18.94 6.27 -18.86
N GLN A 519 18.84 5.20 -18.08
CA GLN A 519 19.79 4.08 -18.06
C GLN A 519 19.03 2.74 -17.97
N PRO A 520 19.47 1.66 -18.67
CA PRO A 520 18.80 0.36 -18.59
C PRO A 520 18.74 -0.20 -17.17
N GLY A 521 17.55 -0.62 -16.74
CA GLY A 521 17.28 -1.12 -15.38
C GLY A 521 17.00 -0.03 -14.34
N LEU A 522 16.93 1.24 -14.75
CA LEU A 522 16.53 2.36 -13.90
C LEU A 522 15.11 2.83 -14.26
N TYR A 523 14.14 2.48 -13.42
CA TYR A 523 12.72 2.77 -13.64
C TYR A 523 12.32 4.06 -12.93
N ILE A 524 11.56 4.95 -13.59
CA ILE A 524 11.07 6.20 -13.01
C ILE A 524 9.57 6.12 -12.80
N PHE A 525 9.11 6.19 -11.55
CA PHE A 525 7.68 6.13 -11.24
C PHE A 525 6.93 7.39 -11.65
N TRP A 526 5.76 7.18 -12.21
CA TRP A 526 4.77 8.19 -12.55
C TRP A 526 3.36 7.63 -12.32
N THR A 527 2.49 8.45 -11.73
CA THR A 527 1.11 8.07 -11.35
C THR A 527 0.05 8.56 -12.33
N GLY A 528 0.48 9.14 -13.45
CA GLY A 528 -0.40 9.74 -14.44
C GLY A 528 -0.47 11.26 -14.31
N HIS A 529 -1.46 11.85 -14.98
CA HIS A 529 -1.68 13.29 -15.00
C HIS A 529 -1.92 13.91 -13.61
N ARG A 530 -2.19 13.07 -12.58
CA ARG A 530 -2.37 13.36 -11.14
C ARG A 530 -1.82 12.22 -10.26
N VAL A 531 -1.82 12.44 -8.94
CA VAL A 531 -1.53 11.41 -7.93
C VAL A 531 -2.43 10.18 -8.08
N VAL A 532 -3.72 10.37 -8.37
CA VAL A 532 -4.69 9.32 -8.70
C VAL A 532 -5.22 9.66 -10.09
N SER A 533 -4.88 8.84 -11.08
CA SER A 533 -5.23 9.09 -12.48
C SER A 533 -6.12 7.99 -13.05
N TYR A 534 -7.06 8.43 -13.89
CA TYR A 534 -7.99 7.63 -14.68
C TYR A 534 -8.25 8.35 -16.00
N LYS A 535 -8.67 7.63 -17.04
CA LYS A 535 -8.83 8.16 -18.41
C LYS A 535 -7.57 8.90 -18.90
N LEU A 536 -6.40 8.31 -18.69
CA LEU A 536 -5.15 8.85 -19.22
C LEU A 536 -5.21 8.94 -20.74
N ARG A 537 -4.66 10.01 -21.29
CA ARG A 537 -4.60 10.25 -22.73
C ARG A 537 -3.17 10.08 -23.24
N SER A 538 -3.02 9.89 -24.54
CA SER A 538 -1.70 9.80 -25.18
C SER A 538 -0.86 11.05 -24.94
N GLU A 539 -1.46 12.25 -24.89
CA GLU A 539 -0.73 13.49 -24.66
C GLU A 539 -0.12 13.57 -23.25
N ASP A 540 -0.75 12.92 -22.27
CA ASP A 540 -0.21 12.84 -20.91
C ASP A 540 1.05 11.96 -20.90
N MET A 541 1.08 10.90 -21.73
CA MET A 541 2.25 10.05 -21.94
C MET A 541 3.36 10.76 -22.72
N ASP A 542 3.01 11.49 -23.79
CA ASP A 542 3.97 12.29 -24.57
C ASP A 542 4.66 13.35 -23.68
N TRP A 543 3.90 14.00 -22.80
CA TRP A 543 4.44 14.97 -21.86
C TRP A 543 5.48 14.34 -20.91
N ILE A 544 5.14 13.25 -20.24
CA ILE A 544 6.06 12.64 -19.26
C ILE A 544 7.29 12.05 -19.97
N THR A 545 7.10 11.31 -21.06
CA THR A 545 8.19 10.70 -21.82
C THR A 545 9.12 11.74 -22.44
N GLY A 546 8.60 12.90 -22.89
CA GLY A 546 9.39 14.03 -23.35
C GLY A 546 10.32 14.61 -22.27
N LEU A 547 9.89 14.59 -20.99
CA LEU A 547 10.68 15.07 -19.86
C LEU A 547 11.70 14.03 -19.38
N ILE A 548 11.25 12.81 -19.07
CA ILE A 548 12.12 11.76 -18.49
C ILE A 548 12.92 10.98 -19.54
N ARG A 549 12.62 11.16 -20.83
CA ARG A 549 13.30 10.56 -22.00
C ARG A 549 13.31 9.03 -22.05
N GLN A 550 12.38 8.39 -21.36
CA GLN A 550 12.19 6.94 -21.32
C GLN A 550 10.74 6.59 -21.03
N LYS A 551 10.35 5.32 -21.25
CA LYS A 551 9.04 4.81 -20.82
C LYS A 551 8.92 4.91 -19.30
N PRO A 552 7.85 5.49 -18.75
CA PRO A 552 7.67 5.55 -17.30
C PRO A 552 7.34 4.17 -16.73
N ALA A 553 7.72 3.95 -15.47
CA ALA A 553 7.10 2.93 -14.66
C ALA A 553 5.80 3.51 -14.10
N TYR A 554 4.68 2.90 -14.45
CA TYR A 554 3.37 3.40 -14.06
C TYR A 554 2.96 2.88 -12.69
N TRP A 555 2.63 3.81 -11.80
CA TRP A 555 2.10 3.54 -10.47
C TRP A 555 0.60 3.81 -10.50
N GLN A 556 -0.23 2.76 -10.54
CA GLN A 556 -1.67 2.91 -10.39
C GLN A 556 -2.02 3.10 -8.91
N ASN A 557 -2.29 4.34 -8.55
CA ASN A 557 -2.77 4.71 -7.23
C ASN A 557 -4.26 4.47 -7.10
N ARG A 558 -4.70 3.98 -5.93
CA ARG A 558 -6.09 3.61 -5.65
C ARG A 558 -6.70 2.74 -6.76
N PRO A 559 -6.16 1.55 -7.02
CA PRO A 559 -6.66 0.68 -8.09
C PRO A 559 -8.05 0.06 -7.83
N GLY A 560 -8.85 0.57 -6.88
CA GLY A 560 -10.17 0.05 -6.53
C GLY A 560 -11.31 0.96 -6.99
N LEU A 561 -12.55 0.46 -6.94
CA LEU A 561 -13.73 1.17 -7.46
C LEU A 561 -14.44 2.08 -6.46
N HIS A 562 -14.09 2.02 -5.16
CA HIS A 562 -14.83 2.70 -4.09
C HIS A 562 -13.99 3.74 -3.32
N ASN A 563 -14.66 4.68 -2.66
CA ASN A 563 -14.03 5.90 -2.13
C ASN A 563 -13.01 5.67 -0.99
N ALA A 564 -13.06 4.51 -0.33
CA ALA A 564 -12.15 4.13 0.75
C ALA A 564 -12.01 2.62 0.99
N TYR A 565 -12.73 1.78 0.23
CA TYR A 565 -12.84 0.34 0.51
C TYR A 565 -12.65 -0.47 -0.77
N ASN A 566 -12.20 -1.71 -0.62
CA ASN A 566 -12.26 -2.75 -1.64
C ASN A 566 -13.07 -3.91 -1.05
N TYR A 567 -14.23 -4.19 -1.64
CA TYR A 567 -15.15 -5.25 -1.24
C TYR A 567 -14.84 -6.58 -1.94
N ILE A 568 -13.64 -6.73 -2.47
CA ILE A 568 -12.99 -7.94 -3.01
C ILE A 568 -13.70 -8.68 -4.17
N ALA A 569 -14.97 -8.42 -4.47
CA ALA A 569 -15.80 -9.16 -5.43
C ALA A 569 -16.35 -8.27 -6.56
N GLU A 570 -15.64 -7.20 -6.92
CA GLU A 570 -16.05 -6.23 -7.92
C GLU A 570 -15.45 -6.49 -9.31
N GLU A 571 -16.25 -6.22 -10.34
CA GLU A 571 -15.82 -6.30 -11.74
C GLU A 571 -14.93 -5.09 -12.07
N MET A 572 -13.62 -5.32 -12.20
CA MET A 572 -12.64 -4.25 -12.42
C MET A 572 -12.61 -3.74 -13.88
N THR A 573 -13.66 -3.02 -14.31
CA THR A 573 -13.71 -2.44 -15.68
C THR A 573 -12.63 -1.38 -15.91
N GLY A 574 -12.17 -0.75 -14.82
CA GLY A 574 -11.18 0.31 -14.84
C GLY A 574 -9.91 0.00 -15.63
N PHE A 575 -9.39 -1.22 -15.61
CA PHE A 575 -8.17 -1.53 -16.38
C PHE A 575 -8.34 -1.34 -17.89
N ARG A 576 -9.58 -1.41 -18.42
CA ARG A 576 -9.88 -1.07 -19.82
C ARG A 576 -10.18 0.41 -20.00
N ASP A 577 -10.91 0.99 -19.05
CA ASP A 577 -11.50 2.32 -19.20
C ASP A 577 -10.60 3.46 -18.71
N TRP A 578 -9.55 3.15 -17.96
CA TRP A 578 -8.67 4.14 -17.35
C TRP A 578 -7.57 4.65 -18.27
N TYR A 579 -7.34 4.01 -19.41
CA TYR A 579 -6.19 4.27 -20.26
C TYR A 579 -6.59 4.39 -21.73
N TYR A 580 -5.79 5.11 -22.50
CA TYR A 580 -5.91 5.14 -23.96
C TYR A 580 -5.43 3.82 -24.58
N ASP A 581 -5.89 3.55 -25.80
CA ASP A 581 -5.45 2.39 -26.58
C ASP A 581 -3.94 2.47 -26.85
N GLY A 582 -3.19 1.45 -26.42
CA GLY A 582 -1.73 1.39 -26.58
C GLY A 582 -0.94 1.67 -25.30
N PHE A 583 -1.57 2.23 -24.25
CA PHE A 583 -0.93 2.61 -23.00
C PHE A 583 -0.01 1.54 -22.39
N TYR A 584 -0.45 0.28 -22.35
CA TYR A 584 0.31 -0.83 -21.78
C TYR A 584 1.62 -1.10 -22.52
N GLY A 585 1.71 -0.75 -23.80
CA GLY A 585 2.93 -0.82 -24.59
C GLY A 585 3.91 0.33 -24.33
N ASP A 586 3.44 1.44 -23.76
CA ASP A 586 4.23 2.67 -23.57
C ASP A 586 4.83 2.83 -22.17
N ILE A 587 4.60 1.85 -21.29
CA ILE A 587 5.16 1.79 -19.95
C ILE A 587 6.28 0.75 -19.86
N SER A 588 7.21 0.94 -18.92
CA SER A 588 8.30 -0.02 -18.65
C SER A 588 7.94 -1.04 -17.57
N LEU A 589 7.02 -0.67 -16.68
CA LEU A 589 6.61 -1.44 -15.50
C LEU A 589 5.23 -0.95 -15.06
N TYR A 590 4.37 -1.86 -14.62
CA TYR A 590 3.07 -1.51 -14.04
C TYR A 590 3.01 -1.95 -12.58
N TYR A 591 2.81 -0.99 -11.67
CA TYR A 591 2.75 -1.22 -10.24
C TYR A 591 1.34 -0.91 -9.70
N LEU A 592 0.75 -1.89 -9.02
CA LEU A 592 -0.55 -1.75 -8.35
C LEU A 592 -0.34 -1.34 -6.89
N ASN A 593 -0.81 -0.15 -6.51
CA ASN A 593 -0.64 0.34 -5.14
C ASN A 593 -1.68 -0.20 -4.16
N THR A 594 -1.59 -1.50 -3.90
CA THR A 594 -2.31 -2.22 -2.85
C THR A 594 -1.46 -3.42 -2.42
N ASP A 595 -1.74 -3.99 -1.26
CA ASP A 595 -1.14 -5.25 -0.82
C ASP A 595 -2.11 -6.43 -0.91
N VAL A 596 -1.60 -7.67 -0.84
CA VAL A 596 -2.39 -8.90 -0.90
C VAL A 596 -3.46 -8.98 0.20
N ARG A 597 -3.18 -8.50 1.42
CA ARG A 597 -4.16 -8.55 2.52
C ARG A 597 -5.35 -7.63 2.26
N ALA A 598 -5.08 -6.44 1.71
CA ALA A 598 -6.06 -5.41 1.41
C ALA A 598 -6.74 -5.56 0.04
N GLY A 599 -6.07 -6.21 -0.92
CA GLY A 599 -6.48 -6.16 -2.32
C GLY A 599 -6.03 -7.31 -3.20
N ALA A 600 -5.89 -8.54 -2.68
CA ALA A 600 -5.58 -9.73 -3.48
C ALA A 600 -6.42 -9.85 -4.76
N SER A 601 -7.74 -9.62 -4.70
CA SER A 601 -8.60 -9.72 -5.89
C SER A 601 -8.30 -8.65 -6.95
N ILE A 602 -7.98 -7.42 -6.53
CA ILE A 602 -7.55 -6.35 -7.45
C ILE A 602 -6.18 -6.69 -8.05
N LEU A 603 -5.26 -7.22 -7.26
CA LEU A 603 -3.94 -7.65 -7.75
C LEU A 603 -4.09 -8.79 -8.77
N SER A 604 -4.88 -9.82 -8.47
CA SER A 604 -5.12 -10.94 -9.37
C SER A 604 -5.83 -10.49 -10.67
N THR A 605 -6.88 -9.68 -10.58
CA THR A 605 -7.58 -9.19 -11.80
C THR A 605 -6.73 -8.22 -12.61
N GLY A 606 -5.89 -7.41 -11.95
CA GLY A 606 -4.88 -6.60 -12.61
C GLY A 606 -3.83 -7.46 -13.30
N ALA A 607 -3.39 -8.55 -12.66
CA ALA A 607 -2.47 -9.50 -13.26
C ALA A 607 -3.06 -10.18 -14.50
N ASP A 608 -4.36 -10.53 -14.47
CA ASP A 608 -5.08 -11.06 -15.63
C ASP A 608 -5.08 -10.07 -16.81
N CYS A 609 -5.34 -8.79 -16.53
CA CYS A 609 -5.27 -7.74 -17.55
C CYS A 609 -3.85 -7.56 -18.10
N LEU A 610 -2.84 -7.44 -17.23
CA LEU A 610 -1.45 -7.22 -17.63
C LEU A 610 -0.85 -8.41 -18.38
N TRP A 611 -1.39 -9.61 -18.17
CA TRP A 611 -0.98 -10.82 -18.87
C TRP A 611 -1.59 -10.90 -20.27
N ASN A 612 -2.91 -10.65 -20.39
CA ASN A 612 -3.64 -10.68 -21.67
C ASN A 612 -4.59 -9.48 -21.76
N VAL A 613 -4.05 -8.34 -22.20
CA VAL A 613 -4.73 -7.04 -22.23
C VAL A 613 -5.94 -7.10 -23.16
N LYS A 614 -5.76 -7.64 -24.37
CA LYS A 614 -6.83 -7.73 -25.37
C LYS A 614 -7.92 -8.70 -24.95
N GLY A 615 -7.56 -9.81 -24.30
CA GLY A 615 -8.46 -10.85 -23.82
C GLY A 615 -9.06 -10.57 -22.44
N TYR A 616 -8.76 -9.42 -21.83
CA TYR A 616 -9.25 -9.10 -20.49
C TYR A 616 -10.77 -8.88 -20.45
N ASP A 617 -11.45 -9.72 -19.69
CA ASP A 617 -12.88 -9.61 -19.39
C ASP A 617 -13.06 -9.46 -17.86
N PRO A 618 -13.50 -8.28 -17.37
CA PRO A 618 -13.68 -8.03 -15.94
C PRO A 618 -14.57 -9.07 -15.24
N LYS A 619 -15.63 -9.55 -15.92
CA LYS A 619 -16.60 -10.51 -15.35
C LYS A 619 -15.98 -11.88 -15.14
N ARG A 620 -15.36 -12.43 -16.17
CA ARG A 620 -14.59 -13.67 -16.08
C ARG A 620 -13.48 -13.54 -15.04
N SER A 621 -12.71 -12.46 -15.11
CA SER A 621 -11.50 -12.26 -14.33
C SER A 621 -11.79 -12.27 -12.83
N ILE A 622 -12.75 -11.48 -12.35
CA ILE A 622 -13.08 -11.44 -10.92
C ILE A 622 -13.61 -12.78 -10.41
N ARG A 623 -14.44 -13.48 -11.19
CA ARG A 623 -14.98 -14.78 -10.81
C ARG A 623 -13.85 -15.81 -10.66
N GLN A 624 -12.91 -15.85 -11.59
CA GLN A 624 -11.77 -16.76 -11.54
C GLN A 624 -10.79 -16.40 -10.41
N ALA A 625 -10.47 -15.12 -10.25
CA ALA A 625 -9.62 -14.63 -9.16
C ALA A 625 -10.23 -14.99 -7.79
N MET A 626 -11.52 -14.74 -7.58
CA MET A 626 -12.21 -15.08 -6.35
C MET A 626 -12.23 -16.59 -6.08
N ALA A 627 -12.43 -17.40 -7.10
CA ALA A 627 -12.37 -18.86 -6.97
C ALA A 627 -10.95 -19.32 -6.57
N MET A 628 -9.92 -18.78 -7.20
CA MET A 628 -8.52 -19.08 -6.91
C MET A 628 -8.14 -18.71 -5.48
N LEU A 629 -8.53 -17.51 -5.03
CA LEU A 629 -8.14 -16.93 -3.75
C LEU A 629 -8.97 -17.46 -2.57
N TYR A 630 -10.28 -17.64 -2.77
CA TYR A 630 -11.24 -17.86 -1.68
C TYR A 630 -12.10 -19.11 -1.85
N GLY A 631 -12.05 -19.78 -3.00
CA GLY A 631 -12.88 -20.94 -3.33
C GLY A 631 -14.08 -20.59 -4.22
N GLU A 632 -14.54 -21.59 -4.97
CA GLU A 632 -15.51 -21.48 -6.07
C GLU A 632 -16.75 -20.63 -5.75
N LYS A 633 -17.33 -20.78 -4.55
CA LYS A 633 -18.61 -20.17 -4.19
C LYS A 633 -18.48 -18.75 -3.62
N MET A 634 -17.26 -18.27 -3.36
CA MET A 634 -17.08 -17.00 -2.63
C MET A 634 -17.64 -15.80 -3.40
N PHE A 635 -17.44 -15.77 -4.72
CA PHE A 635 -17.96 -14.70 -5.55
C PHE A 635 -19.49 -14.58 -5.43
N ASP A 636 -20.22 -15.69 -5.57
CA ASP A 636 -21.69 -15.67 -5.52
C ASP A 636 -22.25 -15.34 -4.12
N ILE A 637 -21.45 -15.56 -3.06
CA ILE A 637 -21.80 -15.15 -1.70
C ILE A 637 -21.67 -13.63 -1.54
N LEU A 638 -20.55 -13.04 -1.95
CA LEU A 638 -20.18 -11.66 -1.62
C LEU A 638 -20.59 -10.64 -2.66
N HIS A 639 -20.52 -10.97 -3.95
CA HIS A 639 -20.76 -10.02 -5.05
C HIS A 639 -22.10 -9.28 -4.93
N PRO A 640 -23.25 -9.92 -4.61
CA PRO A 640 -24.50 -9.19 -4.41
C PRO A 640 -24.41 -8.12 -3.31
N ALA A 641 -23.69 -8.39 -2.22
CA ALA A 641 -23.51 -7.42 -1.15
C ALA A 641 -22.49 -6.34 -1.51
N SER A 642 -21.45 -6.63 -2.30
CA SER A 642 -20.53 -5.61 -2.83
C SER A 642 -21.28 -4.56 -3.65
N LEU A 643 -22.22 -4.98 -4.51
CA LEU A 643 -23.08 -4.06 -5.29
C LEU A 643 -23.96 -3.18 -4.39
N GLU A 644 -24.48 -3.73 -3.29
CA GLU A 644 -25.28 -2.97 -2.32
C GLU A 644 -24.42 -1.98 -1.52
N LEU A 645 -23.22 -2.39 -1.10
CA LEU A 645 -22.27 -1.53 -0.40
C LEU A 645 -21.78 -0.37 -1.28
N ALA A 646 -21.58 -0.62 -2.58
CA ALA A 646 -21.18 0.41 -3.54
C ALA A 646 -22.16 1.60 -3.59
N LYS A 647 -23.46 1.38 -3.33
CA LYS A 647 -24.45 2.48 -3.24
C LYS A 647 -24.12 3.49 -2.14
N LEU A 648 -23.33 3.09 -1.14
CA LEU A 648 -22.91 3.94 -0.02
C LEU A 648 -21.71 4.82 -0.36
N ASP A 649 -21.10 4.69 -1.54
CA ASP A 649 -19.97 5.54 -1.95
C ASP A 649 -20.30 7.03 -1.94
N LYS A 650 -21.59 7.37 -2.10
CA LYS A 650 -22.06 8.75 -1.97
C LYS A 650 -21.76 9.40 -0.61
N TYR A 651 -21.59 8.59 0.44
CA TYR A 651 -21.21 9.04 1.79
C TYR A 651 -19.68 9.08 1.95
N ARG A 652 -19.01 9.85 1.08
CA ARG A 652 -17.55 9.89 0.98
C ARG A 652 -16.89 10.10 2.37
N TYR A 653 -15.96 9.21 2.72
CA TYR A 653 -15.25 9.20 4.02
C TYR A 653 -16.16 9.18 5.26
N GLY A 654 -17.40 8.69 5.13
CA GLY A 654 -18.36 8.58 6.23
C GLY A 654 -19.02 9.90 6.62
N ALA A 655 -18.99 10.89 5.74
CA ALA A 655 -19.78 12.10 5.90
C ALA A 655 -21.26 11.75 5.82
N ILE A 656 -22.00 12.01 6.91
CA ILE A 656 -23.46 11.88 6.94
C ILE A 656 -24.05 13.20 6.44
N THR A 657 -24.95 13.10 5.47
CA THR A 657 -25.64 14.25 4.84
C THR A 657 -27.13 14.20 5.19
N PRO A 658 -27.90 15.28 4.96
CA PRO A 658 -29.36 15.26 5.10
C PRO A 658 -30.04 14.12 4.31
N GLU A 659 -29.44 13.68 3.20
CA GLU A 659 -29.93 12.53 2.41
C GLU A 659 -30.05 11.26 3.24
N ALA A 660 -29.10 11.02 4.16
CA ALA A 660 -29.10 9.83 5.00
C ALA A 660 -30.37 9.73 5.88
N LEU A 661 -30.96 10.86 6.28
CA LEU A 661 -32.20 10.87 7.07
C LEU A 661 -33.41 10.40 6.27
N ALA A 662 -33.43 10.67 4.97
CA ALA A 662 -34.50 10.23 4.07
C ALA A 662 -34.37 8.74 3.68
N GLU A 663 -33.20 8.14 3.92
CA GLU A 663 -32.84 6.79 3.47
C GLU A 663 -32.63 5.79 4.60
N ILE A 664 -32.99 6.12 5.85
CA ILE A 664 -32.78 5.25 7.01
C ILE A 664 -33.18 3.79 6.75
N PRO A 665 -34.40 3.48 6.22
CA PRO A 665 -34.79 2.09 5.98
C PRO A 665 -33.89 1.36 4.98
N GLU A 666 -33.42 2.07 3.95
CA GLU A 666 -32.54 1.49 2.93
C GLU A 666 -31.13 1.27 3.47
N LEU A 667 -30.61 2.22 4.26
CA LEU A 667 -29.31 2.10 4.93
C LEU A 667 -29.28 0.89 5.89
N GLU A 668 -30.35 0.69 6.66
CA GLU A 668 -30.50 -0.49 7.53
C GLU A 668 -30.56 -1.79 6.73
N ARG A 669 -31.30 -1.80 5.62
CA ARG A 669 -31.40 -2.97 4.75
C ARG A 669 -30.05 -3.34 4.16
N ILE A 670 -29.30 -2.37 3.64
CA ILE A 670 -27.94 -2.58 3.10
C ILE A 670 -27.02 -3.13 4.19
N ALA A 671 -26.99 -2.52 5.38
CA ALA A 671 -26.13 -2.94 6.48
C ALA A 671 -26.42 -4.39 6.90
N LYS A 672 -27.70 -4.74 7.11
CA LYS A 672 -28.12 -6.10 7.48
C LYS A 672 -27.80 -7.13 6.40
N PHE A 673 -28.06 -6.80 5.14
CA PHE A 673 -27.78 -7.69 4.02
C PHE A 673 -26.28 -7.95 3.86
N ALA A 674 -25.45 -6.90 3.95
CA ALA A 674 -24.00 -7.03 3.87
C ALA A 674 -23.42 -7.83 5.05
N GLU A 675 -23.93 -7.63 6.27
CA GLU A 675 -23.55 -8.41 7.44
C GLU A 675 -23.89 -9.90 7.27
N GLU A 676 -25.10 -10.21 6.79
CA GLU A 676 -25.52 -11.58 6.56
C GLU A 676 -24.61 -12.28 5.55
N ARG A 677 -24.30 -11.63 4.42
CA ARG A 677 -23.39 -12.17 3.40
C ARG A 677 -21.97 -12.33 3.93
N TRP A 678 -21.47 -11.37 4.71
CA TRP A 678 -20.17 -11.47 5.36
C TRP A 678 -20.10 -12.67 6.32
N ASN A 679 -21.14 -12.91 7.10
CA ASN A 679 -21.21 -14.07 8.00
C ASN A 679 -21.24 -15.39 7.23
N ARG A 680 -21.98 -15.46 6.11
CA ARG A 680 -21.96 -16.64 5.21
C ARG A 680 -20.58 -16.88 4.61
N ALA A 681 -19.88 -15.82 4.18
CA ALA A 681 -18.53 -15.91 3.61
C ALA A 681 -17.51 -16.44 4.64
N LYS A 682 -17.55 -15.93 5.87
CA LYS A 682 -16.75 -16.44 6.99
C LYS A 682 -17.06 -17.90 7.31
N ALA A 683 -18.31 -18.33 7.21
CA ALA A 683 -18.67 -19.73 7.42
C ALA A 683 -18.17 -20.64 6.28
N TYR A 684 -18.10 -20.13 5.04
CA TYR A 684 -17.63 -20.88 3.89
C TYR A 684 -16.11 -21.08 3.89
N ASN A 685 -15.33 -20.01 4.11
CA ASN A 685 -13.88 -20.10 4.11
C ASN A 685 -13.24 -19.05 5.06
N PRO A 686 -13.21 -19.33 6.38
CA PRO A 686 -12.71 -18.39 7.37
C PRO A 686 -11.21 -18.12 7.22
N GLU A 687 -10.44 -19.14 6.85
CA GLU A 687 -8.98 -19.03 6.72
C GLU A 687 -8.56 -18.10 5.58
N ALA A 688 -9.21 -18.19 4.42
CA ALA A 688 -8.90 -17.28 3.31
C ALA A 688 -9.20 -15.82 3.69
N LEU A 689 -10.32 -15.59 4.40
CA LEU A 689 -10.69 -14.25 4.87
C LEU A 689 -9.86 -13.75 6.04
N GLU A 690 -9.22 -14.64 6.81
CA GLU A 690 -8.24 -14.23 7.83
C GLU A 690 -6.98 -13.66 7.17
N LYS A 691 -6.48 -14.32 6.13
CA LYS A 691 -5.24 -13.92 5.42
C LYS A 691 -5.47 -12.80 4.42
N MET A 692 -6.60 -12.81 3.72
CA MET A 692 -6.95 -11.86 2.67
C MET A 692 -8.37 -11.28 2.91
N PRO A 693 -8.61 -10.55 4.02
CA PRO A 693 -9.94 -10.02 4.34
C PRO A 693 -10.43 -8.94 3.36
N GLY A 694 -9.51 -8.29 2.64
CA GLY A 694 -9.77 -7.02 1.97
C GLY A 694 -10.34 -5.99 2.94
N TYR A 695 -11.27 -5.16 2.45
CA TYR A 695 -12.01 -4.21 3.29
C TYR A 695 -13.49 -4.55 3.42
N PHE A 696 -13.92 -5.78 3.10
CA PHE A 696 -15.33 -6.14 3.15
C PHE A 696 -15.94 -5.91 4.55
N ALA A 697 -15.27 -6.41 5.59
CA ALA A 697 -15.70 -6.20 6.98
C ALA A 697 -15.76 -4.71 7.37
N ALA A 698 -14.81 -3.91 6.89
CA ALA A 698 -14.82 -2.47 7.10
C ALA A 698 -15.99 -1.79 6.37
N GLY A 699 -16.34 -2.27 5.17
CA GLY A 699 -17.53 -1.87 4.43
C GLY A 699 -18.84 -2.19 5.17
N VAL A 700 -18.95 -3.39 5.75
CA VAL A 700 -20.10 -3.76 6.61
C VAL A 700 -20.20 -2.82 7.82
N GLY A 701 -19.11 -2.61 8.54
CA GLY A 701 -19.08 -1.70 9.70
C GLY A 701 -19.37 -0.25 9.32
N PHE A 702 -18.95 0.17 8.13
CA PHE A 702 -19.28 1.46 7.57
C PHE A 702 -20.78 1.61 7.28
N ALA A 703 -21.40 0.61 6.66
CA ALA A 703 -22.85 0.60 6.41
C ALA A 703 -23.65 0.71 7.71
N MET A 704 -23.27 -0.07 8.74
CA MET A 704 -23.88 0.02 10.08
C MET A 704 -23.73 1.41 10.70
N LYS A 705 -22.51 1.97 10.65
CA LYS A 705 -22.22 3.30 11.21
C LYS A 705 -23.08 4.39 10.55
N ILE A 706 -23.25 4.35 9.24
CA ILE A 706 -24.08 5.31 8.52
C ILE A 706 -25.55 5.16 8.93
N ALA A 707 -26.06 3.94 8.98
CA ALA A 707 -27.44 3.68 9.40
C ALA A 707 -27.71 4.18 10.82
N ASP A 708 -26.82 3.89 11.77
CA ASP A 708 -26.96 4.33 13.17
C ASP A 708 -26.84 5.85 13.31
N ALA A 709 -25.90 6.48 12.60
CA ALA A 709 -25.76 7.92 12.61
C ALA A 709 -26.98 8.63 12.02
N ALA A 710 -27.58 8.08 10.97
CA ALA A 710 -28.82 8.61 10.40
C ALA A 710 -30.01 8.46 11.36
N LYS A 711 -30.15 7.32 12.05
CA LYS A 711 -31.19 7.07 13.07
C LYS A 711 -31.13 8.03 14.25
N ALA A 712 -29.94 8.48 14.61
CA ALA A 712 -29.76 9.50 15.66
C ALA A 712 -30.36 10.86 15.28
N LYS A 713 -30.84 11.02 14.03
CA LYS A 713 -31.47 12.24 13.49
C LYS A 713 -30.64 13.49 13.79
N PRO A 714 -29.37 13.54 13.35
CA PRO A 714 -28.52 14.70 13.52
C PRO A 714 -29.21 15.99 13.05
N ASP A 715 -29.15 17.01 13.89
CA ASP A 715 -29.59 18.36 13.54
C ASP A 715 -28.53 19.03 12.66
N PHE A 716 -28.71 18.93 11.34
CA PHE A 716 -27.81 19.51 10.36
C PHE A 716 -27.78 21.04 10.39
N THR A 717 -28.86 21.69 10.81
CA THR A 717 -28.88 23.14 11.01
C THR A 717 -27.88 23.54 12.08
N ARG A 718 -27.85 22.78 13.19
CA ARG A 718 -26.85 22.98 14.26
C ARG A 718 -25.44 22.57 13.84
N ILE A 719 -25.27 21.40 13.23
CA ILE A 719 -23.96 20.87 12.83
C ILE A 719 -23.29 21.79 11.80
N TYR A 720 -24.06 22.35 10.88
CA TYR A 720 -23.57 23.23 9.83
C TYR A 720 -23.84 24.72 10.08
N ALA A 721 -24.19 25.12 11.31
CA ALA A 721 -24.52 26.51 11.64
C ALA A 721 -23.49 27.53 11.11
N LYS A 722 -22.20 27.22 11.24
CA LYS A 722 -21.11 28.05 10.69
C LYS A 722 -21.16 28.15 9.15
N LYS A 723 -21.32 27.02 8.45
CA LYS A 723 -21.42 27.00 6.98
C LYS A 723 -22.68 27.69 6.48
N ILE A 724 -23.79 27.58 7.22
CA ILE A 724 -25.05 28.27 6.92
C ILE A 724 -24.87 29.78 7.04
N ALA A 725 -24.21 30.25 8.11
CA ALA A 725 -23.90 31.67 8.28
C ALA A 725 -22.96 32.19 7.18
N GLU A 726 -21.92 31.43 6.81
CA GLU A 726 -21.01 31.77 5.69
C GLU A 726 -21.75 31.83 4.35
N SER A 727 -22.67 30.87 4.11
CA SER A 727 -23.53 30.82 2.92
C SER A 727 -24.48 32.02 2.85
N ARG A 728 -25.09 32.39 3.98
CA ARG A 728 -26.00 33.55 4.09
C ARG A 728 -25.27 34.86 3.82
N ALA A 729 -24.12 35.08 4.46
CA ALA A 729 -23.29 36.26 4.21
C ALA A 729 -22.87 36.37 2.74
N ARG A 730 -22.64 35.23 2.07
CA ARG A 730 -22.35 35.20 0.63
C ARG A 730 -23.59 35.49 -0.21
N ALA A 731 -24.78 35.02 0.18
CA ALA A 731 -26.03 35.37 -0.49
C ALA A 731 -26.32 36.87 -0.42
N GLU A 732 -26.10 37.50 0.73
CA GLU A 732 -26.20 38.95 0.91
C GLU A 732 -25.23 39.71 -0.01
N LYS A 733 -23.97 39.27 -0.06
CA LYS A 733 -22.91 39.93 -0.84
C LYS A 733 -23.03 39.73 -2.36
N GLU A 734 -23.25 38.49 -2.82
CA GLU A 734 -23.11 38.11 -4.23
C GLU A 734 -24.46 38.03 -4.98
N ILE A 735 -25.59 37.91 -4.27
CA ILE A 735 -26.94 37.83 -4.85
C ILE A 735 -27.82 39.02 -4.42
N GLY A 736 -27.52 39.66 -3.28
CA GLY A 736 -28.35 40.70 -2.68
C GLY A 736 -29.61 40.14 -2.02
N LEU A 737 -29.44 39.15 -1.13
CA LEU A 737 -30.53 38.57 -0.33
C LEU A 737 -31.26 39.64 0.49
N ASN A 738 -32.60 39.70 0.39
CA ASN A 738 -33.47 40.54 1.23
C ASN A 738 -34.72 39.77 1.68
N GLU A 739 -34.61 39.06 2.81
CA GLU A 739 -35.73 38.25 3.35
C GLU A 739 -36.95 39.10 3.74
N SER A 740 -36.75 40.37 4.14
CA SER A 740 -37.86 41.30 4.43
C SER A 740 -38.68 41.66 3.20
N ALA A 741 -38.11 41.53 2.00
CA ALA A 741 -38.82 41.68 0.72
C ALA A 741 -39.48 40.38 0.22
N GLY A 742 -39.40 39.29 1.01
CA GLY A 742 -39.95 37.99 0.66
C GLY A 742 -39.00 37.07 -0.12
N ASP A 743 -37.70 37.39 -0.20
CA ASP A 743 -36.69 36.48 -0.73
C ASP A 743 -36.58 35.23 0.17
N ILE A 744 -36.43 34.04 -0.44
CA ILE A 744 -36.27 32.78 0.29
C ILE A 744 -34.81 32.34 0.20
N PHE A 745 -34.11 32.31 1.33
CA PHE A 745 -32.74 31.82 1.42
C PHE A 745 -32.70 30.30 1.63
N ILE A 746 -31.87 29.62 0.83
CA ILE A 746 -31.59 28.19 0.96
C ILE A 746 -30.07 28.00 1.06
N SER A 747 -29.61 27.43 2.17
CA SER A 747 -28.19 27.08 2.33
C SER A 747 -27.89 25.71 1.69
N PRO A 748 -26.92 25.62 0.75
CA PRO A 748 -26.49 24.33 0.20
C PRO A 748 -26.05 23.31 1.26
N ALA A 749 -25.60 23.76 2.43
CA ALA A 749 -25.10 22.91 3.51
C ALA A 749 -26.17 21.98 4.10
N VAL A 750 -27.46 22.32 3.97
CA VAL A 750 -28.59 21.53 4.47
C VAL A 750 -29.45 20.94 3.35
N CYS A 751 -29.04 21.10 2.10
CA CYS A 751 -29.71 20.47 0.97
C CYS A 751 -29.38 18.97 0.89
N ILE A 752 -30.30 18.19 0.31
CA ILE A 752 -30.01 16.81 -0.09
C ILE A 752 -29.06 16.89 -1.30
N GLY A 753 -27.84 16.36 -1.15
CA GLY A 753 -26.79 16.41 -2.17
C GLY A 753 -26.06 17.76 -2.25
N SER A 754 -25.49 18.27 -1.16
CA SER A 754 -24.86 19.60 -1.02
C SER A 754 -23.72 19.95 -2.01
N THR A 755 -23.27 19.00 -2.83
CA THR A 755 -22.26 19.18 -3.88
C THR A 755 -22.69 18.36 -5.07
N ILE A 756 -22.79 18.98 -6.25
CA ILE A 756 -23.25 18.30 -7.46
C ILE A 756 -22.05 17.71 -8.19
N MET A 757 -21.99 16.38 -8.27
CA MET A 757 -21.00 15.60 -9.03
C MET A 757 -21.68 14.44 -9.78
N ARG A 758 -21.48 14.33 -11.09
CA ARG A 758 -21.87 13.13 -11.85
C ARG A 758 -20.65 12.27 -12.16
N GLY A 759 -20.49 11.14 -11.48
CA GLY A 759 -19.58 10.08 -11.92
C GLY A 759 -20.29 9.11 -12.86
N ALA A 760 -19.54 8.35 -13.67
CA ALA A 760 -20.10 7.39 -14.63
C ALA A 760 -21.01 6.31 -13.99
N GLN A 761 -20.98 6.14 -12.66
CA GLN A 761 -21.76 5.15 -11.92
C GLN A 761 -22.58 5.71 -10.73
N THR A 762 -22.56 7.02 -10.46
CA THR A 762 -23.15 7.58 -9.22
C THR A 762 -24.25 8.62 -9.49
N GLU A 763 -25.48 8.17 -9.72
CA GLU A 763 -26.64 9.07 -9.86
C GLU A 763 -26.92 9.89 -8.60
N ALA A 764 -26.63 9.35 -7.41
CA ALA A 764 -27.01 9.97 -6.14
C ALA A 764 -26.28 11.29 -5.85
N LEU A 765 -25.03 11.44 -6.31
CA LEU A 765 -24.22 12.65 -6.11
C LEU A 765 -24.47 13.72 -7.18
N SER A 766 -25.20 13.39 -8.25
CA SER A 766 -25.39 14.26 -9.41
C SER A 766 -26.43 15.35 -9.22
N ARG A 767 -26.95 15.56 -8.00
CA ARG A 767 -28.10 16.43 -7.77
C ARG A 767 -28.08 17.14 -6.42
N VAL A 768 -28.62 18.36 -6.41
CA VAL A 768 -29.06 19.10 -5.21
C VAL A 768 -30.59 19.10 -5.19
N ARG A 769 -31.19 18.81 -4.03
CA ARG A 769 -32.64 18.90 -3.82
C ARG A 769 -32.95 19.67 -2.54
N PHE A 770 -33.92 20.57 -2.61
CA PHE A 770 -34.43 21.30 -1.45
C PHE A 770 -35.92 21.61 -1.61
N PRO A 771 -36.68 21.64 -0.49
CA PRO A 771 -38.04 22.13 -0.48
C PRO A 771 -38.08 23.66 -0.37
N PHE A 772 -39.18 24.27 -0.80
CA PHE A 772 -39.54 25.64 -0.42
C PHE A 772 -41.06 25.84 -0.38
N ALA A 773 -41.51 26.71 0.52
CA ALA A 773 -42.89 27.16 0.59
C ALA A 773 -43.08 28.35 -0.37
N GLY A 774 -43.99 28.21 -1.33
CA GLY A 774 -44.23 29.19 -2.39
C GLY A 774 -45.68 29.67 -2.44
N GLU A 775 -45.91 30.81 -3.06
CA GLU A 775 -47.26 31.28 -3.36
C GLU A 775 -47.72 30.67 -4.69
N ALA A 776 -48.83 29.90 -4.66
CA ALA A 776 -49.31 29.20 -5.84
C ALA A 776 -49.67 30.20 -6.97
N GLY A 777 -49.20 29.93 -8.18
CA GLY A 777 -49.39 30.83 -9.33
C GLY A 777 -48.33 31.94 -9.45
N THR A 778 -47.52 32.20 -8.42
CA THR A 778 -46.46 33.20 -8.46
C THR A 778 -45.20 32.63 -9.11
N ALA A 779 -44.65 33.33 -10.10
CA ALA A 779 -43.38 32.97 -10.72
C ALA A 779 -42.19 33.35 -9.81
N TYR A 780 -41.12 32.56 -9.85
CA TYR A 780 -39.91 32.79 -9.08
C TYR A 780 -38.68 32.68 -9.98
N ASP A 781 -37.63 33.42 -9.64
CA ASP A 781 -36.29 33.22 -10.16
C ASP A 781 -35.43 32.49 -9.12
N ILE A 782 -34.73 31.43 -9.53
CA ILE A 782 -33.68 30.82 -8.72
C ILE A 782 -32.34 31.47 -9.06
N HIS A 783 -31.74 32.09 -8.04
CA HIS A 783 -30.40 32.64 -8.08
C HIS A 783 -29.44 31.68 -7.38
N VAL A 784 -28.39 31.26 -8.08
CA VAL A 784 -27.41 30.30 -7.60
C VAL A 784 -26.03 30.96 -7.61
N CYS A 785 -25.42 31.12 -6.44
CA CYS A 785 -24.04 31.56 -6.30
C CYS A 785 -23.14 30.33 -6.15
N GLY A 786 -22.14 30.21 -7.03
CA GLY A 786 -21.26 29.05 -7.08
C GLY A 786 -20.09 29.25 -8.03
N GLU A 787 -19.35 28.18 -8.27
CA GLU A 787 -18.33 28.13 -9.30
C GLU A 787 -18.30 26.75 -9.96
N GLN A 788 -17.76 26.69 -11.18
CA GLN A 788 -17.35 25.43 -11.79
C GLN A 788 -15.98 25.05 -11.22
N GLU A 789 -15.87 23.86 -10.64
CA GLU A 789 -14.59 23.19 -10.46
C GLU A 789 -14.52 22.02 -11.47
N PRO A 790 -13.81 22.12 -12.60
CA PRO A 790 -13.41 20.93 -13.32
C PRO A 790 -12.46 20.17 -12.41
N GLU A 791 -12.65 18.87 -12.35
CA GLU A 791 -11.52 18.03 -12.00
C GLU A 791 -10.52 18.08 -13.17
N PHE A 792 -9.58 19.02 -13.04
CA PHE A 792 -8.26 19.11 -13.68
C PHE A 792 -8.08 18.62 -15.13
N TYR A 793 -8.71 19.27 -16.10
CA TYR A 793 -8.22 19.33 -17.47
C TYR A 793 -8.21 20.78 -17.96
N GLY A 794 -7.33 21.07 -18.92
CA GLY A 794 -7.35 22.33 -19.67
C GLY A 794 -8.67 22.55 -20.42
N ASP A 795 -8.94 23.82 -20.71
CA ASP A 795 -10.16 24.48 -21.20
C ASP A 795 -11.52 23.97 -20.67
N PRO A 796 -12.32 24.82 -19.97
CA PRO A 796 -13.58 24.41 -19.39
C PRO A 796 -14.62 24.16 -20.50
N ALA A 797 -14.93 22.88 -20.75
CA ALA A 797 -16.18 22.55 -21.43
C ALA A 797 -17.35 23.07 -20.56
N PRO A 798 -18.36 23.73 -21.15
CA PRO A 798 -19.52 24.20 -20.40
C PRO A 798 -20.20 23.05 -19.65
N ILE A 799 -20.34 23.20 -18.33
CA ILE A 799 -21.07 22.23 -17.51
C ILE A 799 -22.57 22.44 -17.69
N ASN A 800 -23.26 21.45 -18.22
CA ASN A 800 -24.72 21.44 -18.36
C ASN A 800 -25.42 20.86 -17.12
N ILE A 801 -26.53 21.50 -16.74
CA ILE A 801 -27.43 21.12 -15.66
C ILE A 801 -28.88 21.08 -16.15
N ARG A 802 -29.73 20.38 -15.41
CA ARG A 802 -31.19 20.47 -15.50
C ARG A 802 -31.75 20.96 -14.17
N ILE A 803 -32.72 21.86 -14.23
CA ILE A 803 -33.50 22.30 -13.06
C ILE A 803 -34.92 21.79 -13.25
N SER A 804 -35.44 21.11 -12.23
CA SER A 804 -36.81 20.60 -12.22
C SER A 804 -37.57 21.13 -11.01
N LEU A 805 -38.80 21.59 -11.24
CA LEU A 805 -39.76 22.02 -10.23
C LEU A 805 -40.89 20.99 -10.17
N ASN A 806 -41.11 20.39 -9.00
CA ASN A 806 -42.17 19.40 -8.76
C ASN A 806 -42.15 18.23 -9.78
N GLY A 807 -40.95 17.83 -10.20
CA GLY A 807 -40.73 16.75 -11.17
C GLY A 807 -40.78 17.18 -12.64
N THR A 808 -41.15 18.42 -12.93
CA THR A 808 -41.18 18.96 -14.31
C THR A 808 -39.90 19.74 -14.59
N SER A 809 -39.22 19.45 -15.71
CA SER A 809 -38.03 20.22 -16.14
C SER A 809 -38.43 21.63 -16.54
N VAL A 810 -37.76 22.63 -15.97
CA VAL A 810 -37.97 24.07 -16.25
C VAL A 810 -36.75 24.72 -16.91
N TYR A 811 -35.60 24.05 -16.86
CA TYR A 811 -34.37 24.47 -17.53
C TYR A 811 -33.49 23.25 -17.82
N GLU A 812 -32.85 23.25 -18.99
CA GLU A 812 -31.81 22.30 -19.39
C GLU A 812 -30.79 23.05 -20.27
N GLY A 813 -29.53 23.09 -19.84
CA GLY A 813 -28.48 23.87 -20.52
C GLY A 813 -27.30 24.17 -19.60
N SER A 814 -26.45 25.13 -19.99
CA SER A 814 -25.27 25.51 -19.21
C SER A 814 -25.63 25.96 -17.79
N CYS A 815 -24.78 25.64 -16.81
CA CYS A 815 -24.93 26.13 -15.43
C CYS A 815 -24.66 27.63 -15.29
N ASN A 816 -24.13 28.30 -16.32
CA ASN A 816 -23.83 29.73 -16.35
C ASN A 816 -22.92 30.22 -15.20
N LEU A 817 -22.20 29.31 -14.53
CA LEU A 817 -21.14 29.62 -13.57
C LEU A 817 -19.79 29.63 -14.30
N GLU A 818 -18.74 30.18 -13.68
CA GLU A 818 -17.41 30.26 -14.29
C GLU A 818 -16.39 29.36 -13.58
N PHE A 819 -15.31 29.04 -14.28
CA PHE A 819 -14.20 28.23 -13.78
C PHE A 819 -13.38 29.00 -12.73
N ARG A 820 -13.23 28.44 -11.52
CA ARG A 820 -12.44 29.03 -10.39
C ARG A 820 -12.80 30.48 -10.07
N ALA A 821 -14.03 30.86 -10.37
CA ALA A 821 -14.55 32.18 -10.15
C ALA A 821 -15.97 32.07 -9.59
N VAL A 822 -16.16 32.64 -8.41
CA VAL A 822 -17.48 32.76 -7.79
C VAL A 822 -18.36 33.65 -8.68
N LYS A 823 -19.45 33.09 -9.19
CA LYS A 823 -20.45 33.78 -10.00
C LYS A 823 -21.86 33.46 -9.53
N THR A 824 -22.79 34.32 -9.95
CA THR A 824 -24.22 34.15 -9.73
C THR A 824 -24.90 33.85 -11.06
N ALA A 825 -25.61 32.72 -11.13
CA ALA A 825 -26.47 32.36 -12.25
C ALA A 825 -27.95 32.53 -11.87
N LYS A 826 -28.79 32.88 -12.83
CA LYS A 826 -30.24 33.04 -12.65
C LYS A 826 -31.00 32.11 -13.60
N PHE A 827 -32.06 31.48 -13.11
CA PHE A 827 -32.95 30.64 -13.92
C PHE A 827 -34.41 30.90 -13.54
N ALA A 828 -35.30 30.93 -14.52
CA ALA A 828 -36.72 31.19 -14.31
C ALA A 828 -37.47 29.92 -13.88
N MET A 829 -38.44 30.08 -12.97
CA MET A 829 -39.39 29.04 -12.57
C MET A 829 -40.83 29.55 -12.79
N PRO A 830 -41.61 28.90 -13.67
CA PRO A 830 -42.90 29.43 -14.08
C PRO A 830 -43.97 29.21 -12.99
N GLY A 831 -44.77 30.24 -12.74
CA GLY A 831 -45.73 30.27 -11.61
C GLY A 831 -46.84 29.22 -11.69
N ASN A 832 -47.19 28.75 -12.88
CA ASN A 832 -48.18 27.69 -13.08
C ASN A 832 -47.75 26.33 -12.52
N LEU A 833 -46.45 26.13 -12.25
CA LEU A 833 -45.90 24.92 -11.63
C LEU A 833 -45.69 25.06 -10.12
N VAL A 834 -45.79 26.28 -9.58
CA VAL A 834 -45.58 26.59 -8.16
C VAL A 834 -46.84 26.28 -7.37
N LYS A 835 -46.67 25.50 -6.30
CA LYS A 835 -47.69 25.10 -5.33
C LYS A 835 -47.38 25.74 -3.96
N ALA A 836 -48.21 25.46 -2.96
CA ALA A 836 -47.91 25.85 -1.57
C ALA A 836 -46.59 25.24 -1.08
N GLU A 837 -46.40 23.94 -1.34
CA GLU A 837 -45.17 23.20 -1.03
C GLU A 837 -44.52 22.72 -2.33
N ASN A 838 -43.24 23.03 -2.50
CA ASN A 838 -42.51 22.75 -3.72
C ASN A 838 -41.24 21.96 -3.45
N THR A 839 -40.81 21.21 -4.46
CA THR A 839 -39.46 20.62 -4.50
C THR A 839 -38.74 21.14 -5.74
N VAL A 840 -37.53 21.68 -5.53
CA VAL A 840 -36.58 21.97 -6.62
C VAL A 840 -35.50 20.88 -6.63
N LYS A 841 -35.15 20.44 -7.84
CA LYS A 841 -34.01 19.55 -8.10
C LYS A 841 -33.10 20.21 -9.14
N ILE A 842 -31.83 20.39 -8.81
CA ILE A 842 -30.77 20.80 -9.75
C ILE A 842 -29.93 19.56 -9.98
N GLU A 843 -29.82 19.09 -11.23
CA GLU A 843 -29.07 17.89 -11.59
C GLU A 843 -28.00 18.18 -12.65
N MET A 844 -26.87 17.52 -12.52
CA MET A 844 -25.76 17.57 -13.47
C MET A 844 -26.06 16.68 -14.66
N LEU A 845 -25.88 17.20 -15.87
CA LEU A 845 -25.99 16.42 -17.10
C LEU A 845 -24.62 16.06 -17.67
N THR A 846 -23.57 16.79 -17.30
CA THR A 846 -22.22 16.55 -17.81
C THR A 846 -21.56 15.40 -17.06
N ASP A 847 -21.02 14.42 -17.78
CA ASP A 847 -20.37 13.24 -17.19
C ASP A 847 -18.98 13.54 -16.62
N GLY A 848 -18.63 12.80 -15.57
CA GLY A 848 -17.32 12.79 -14.92
C GLY A 848 -16.20 12.17 -15.73
N ILE A 849 -14.99 12.62 -15.44
CA ILE A 849 -13.77 11.99 -15.96
C ILE A 849 -13.43 10.71 -15.21
N ASN A 850 -13.94 10.46 -14.01
CA ASN A 850 -13.76 9.17 -13.34
C ASN A 850 -14.94 8.79 -12.42
N GLN A 851 -14.91 7.58 -11.87
CA GLN A 851 -15.99 7.03 -11.04
C GLN A 851 -16.09 7.68 -9.64
N HIS A 852 -15.02 8.33 -9.18
CA HIS A 852 -14.92 9.02 -7.88
C HIS A 852 -15.10 10.54 -7.98
N ALA A 853 -15.19 11.07 -9.21
CA ALA A 853 -15.20 12.50 -9.45
C ALA A 853 -15.88 12.87 -10.79
N GLY A 854 -16.88 13.75 -10.66
CA GLY A 854 -17.55 14.42 -11.77
C GLY A 854 -16.90 15.76 -12.13
N PRO A 855 -17.36 16.47 -13.18
CA PRO A 855 -17.32 17.93 -13.13
C PRO A 855 -18.10 18.38 -11.88
N PHE A 856 -17.56 19.37 -11.16
CA PHE A 856 -18.18 19.87 -9.94
C PHE A 856 -18.82 21.22 -10.22
N VAL A 857 -20.04 21.37 -9.73
CA VAL A 857 -20.61 22.69 -9.47
C VAL A 857 -20.65 22.85 -7.96
N ALA A 858 -19.77 23.70 -7.44
CA ALA A 858 -19.73 24.05 -6.04
C ALA A 858 -20.76 25.14 -5.77
N LEU A 859 -21.82 24.81 -5.03
CA LEU A 859 -22.85 25.77 -4.65
C LEU A 859 -22.51 26.39 -3.30
N TYR A 860 -22.51 27.72 -3.24
CA TYR A 860 -22.26 28.46 -2.01
C TYR A 860 -23.50 29.11 -1.42
N ALA A 861 -24.44 29.55 -2.25
CA ALA A 861 -25.72 30.11 -1.79
C ALA A 861 -26.81 29.96 -2.86
N ILE A 862 -28.06 29.80 -2.41
CA ILE A 862 -29.25 29.78 -3.27
C ILE A 862 -30.26 30.78 -2.70
N VAL A 863 -30.84 31.61 -3.56
CA VAL A 863 -31.92 32.54 -3.20
C VAL A 863 -33.04 32.42 -4.23
N LEU A 864 -34.28 32.27 -3.77
CA LEU A 864 -35.46 32.37 -4.61
C LEU A 864 -36.06 33.76 -4.46
N LYS A 865 -36.26 34.45 -5.57
CA LYS A 865 -36.90 35.77 -5.62
C LYS A 865 -38.19 35.68 -6.40
N LYS A 866 -39.23 36.42 -6.03
CA LYS A 866 -40.43 36.53 -6.89
C LYS A 866 -40.00 37.19 -8.21
N ALA A 867 -40.36 36.57 -9.33
CA ALA A 867 -40.07 37.13 -10.64
C ALA A 867 -40.86 38.45 -10.79
N GLN A 868 -40.19 39.49 -11.28
CA GLN A 868 -40.82 40.79 -11.57
C GLN A 868 -41.62 40.75 -12.86
#